data_AF-A0A964BZD7-F1
#
_entry.id   AF-A0A964BZD7-F1
#
_cell.length_a   1.000
_cell.length_b   1.000
_cell.length_c   1.000
_cell.angle_alpha   90.00
_cell.angle_beta   90.00
_cell.angle_gamma   90.00
#
_symmetry.space_group_name_H-M   'P 1'
#
loop_
_entity.id
_entity.type
_entity.pdbx_description
1 polymer ?
#
loop_
_entity_poly.entity_id
_entity_poly.type
_entity_poly.pdbx_seq_one_letter_code
_entity_poly.pdbx_strand_id
1 'polypeptide(L)'
;MNPDGTVEKMRYDADNNQTANVDAKGHRTNKVYDARGRLIREVDATGKITRFEYDAANQLKAQVDANSSRTEYKYDELGRRNTVIEGATSTVASTSKTEYDKVGNVTAEIDGNNNKTQYVYDARNRQTKITDALNGVSNFEYTPTGNLKAVTDPLLRKTSFTYDSLKRQKTVTDPKLNTTTYTYDKAGNKTKITDALNHSIEYTYDGLNRQNGTTDALNHTTKSTYDANSNLLTFTNELGEQTKYTYDKKDRTTSVVDPVGNTVSTEYDANGNVSAVTDGLGNTTRYGYDALNRQTTATDALNKITTTTYDNVGNIASVTDPLNNKTSFTYDELNRRKTETNLPLNRTRSYTYDSVGNLLTAKDGNNRTRKFVYDQLNRPKEEQWLNSANTPIRTISNTYDAAGQLKNINDPDASYALTYDLAGNLETVDNAGTPNVPNVLLKYTYNNVNNPISVTDTINGQLRGTKSFTYDDANRVTRITQSGNGVSSKRVDMGYDAAGQVKDVTRYSDLSGTGLVAKSEYAYDRGGRLTQLSHAKGNTILANYAWTYDFANRVTGFNSPSGNISYSYDKRDQLTGADYSSGSDESYSYDDNGTRNSSSYLTGNNNQLQSDGVYNYQYDGEGNLTKRTDIVTGEVTEYSWDYRNRLTQVVGKNGGGSVIKSAKYSYDGLNRRIVKEVDADGAGSGVSQFERLVYDGQHIALTFDGGGNQTHRYLYGVKTDEILADEGVGGGVLWPLTDNLGTVRDLVDSNGAILNRIGYDSFGKVRSQTNPSVNFRFGFTGRELDSETGNYYYNSRYYDPQVGRFISEDTVGFAGGDANLYRYVGNSPTNATDPTGQLRLVVPRVVPRVVPRVVPGTGPQNIIVPRQIPPEVNPKKFYPKDGNPLPSKGRPYQLKIMPNPKEAPLPGSIPNPNKEECGGCPKPTPVWQIDGSENQYPNHARMVSAALRLNPSWKTLTYYKTGHSRSQSLRYWEKRYGSSNEYGRYENDRGKRQTFYSWDEFPYAKSYEGGFGAYAELNPSSENKSVGGSFGAWKDRVGLKDGCKFKVQVTNYKFKKTDPTDIPIFIGDPIYERLYPQLRRGSGGAPSGPGGPSPTAPCSPIDELLFPGKCLNPPISI
;
A
#
# COMPACT_ATOMS: atom_id res chain seq x y z
N MET A 1 9.43 -29.92 -23.49
CA MET A 1 10.15 -28.94 -24.33
C MET A 1 9.19 -27.80 -24.54
N ASN A 2 9.64 -26.61 -24.20
CA ASN A 2 8.84 -25.41 -24.14
C ASN A 2 8.89 -24.68 -25.51
N PRO A 3 8.00 -23.72 -25.79
CA PRO A 3 7.94 -23.07 -27.11
C PRO A 3 9.21 -22.30 -27.53
N ASP A 4 10.02 -21.88 -26.56
CA ASP A 4 11.35 -21.28 -26.77
C ASP A 4 12.47 -22.31 -26.99
N GLY A 5 12.16 -23.61 -26.91
CA GLY A 5 13.09 -24.71 -27.04
C GLY A 5 13.69 -25.22 -25.72
N THR A 6 13.42 -24.61 -24.56
CA THR A 6 13.99 -25.11 -23.29
C THR A 6 13.38 -26.45 -22.87
N VAL A 7 14.13 -27.26 -22.12
CA VAL A 7 13.76 -28.67 -21.86
C VAL A 7 13.86 -29.02 -20.39
N GLU A 8 12.77 -28.75 -19.67
CA GLU A 8 12.47 -29.42 -18.40
C GLU A 8 12.32 -30.94 -18.58
N LYS A 9 12.74 -31.72 -17.58
CA LYS A 9 12.77 -33.19 -17.65
C LYS A 9 12.30 -33.82 -16.35
N MET A 10 11.04 -34.25 -16.33
CA MET A 10 10.53 -35.11 -15.27
C MET A 10 11.07 -36.55 -15.45
N ARG A 11 11.41 -37.22 -14.35
CA ARG A 11 11.76 -38.65 -14.32
C ARG A 11 10.76 -39.40 -13.46
N TYR A 12 10.51 -40.65 -13.82
CA TYR A 12 9.59 -41.54 -13.13
C TYR A 12 10.25 -42.88 -12.80
N ASP A 13 9.76 -43.58 -11.78
CA ASP A 13 10.08 -44.98 -11.52
C ASP A 13 9.13 -45.94 -12.28
N ALA A 14 9.23 -47.25 -12.01
CA ALA A 14 8.39 -48.27 -12.63
C ALA A 14 6.91 -48.19 -12.22
N ASP A 15 6.63 -47.62 -11.05
CA ASP A 15 5.28 -47.41 -10.50
C ASP A 15 4.69 -46.05 -10.91
N ASN A 16 5.40 -45.32 -11.79
CA ASN A 16 5.03 -44.01 -12.32
C ASN A 16 4.99 -42.88 -11.27
N ASN A 17 5.72 -43.01 -10.15
CA ASN A 17 5.96 -41.88 -9.23
C ASN A 17 7.06 -40.97 -9.80
N GLN A 18 6.92 -39.65 -9.67
CA GLN A 18 7.88 -38.70 -10.24
C GLN A 18 9.18 -38.63 -9.38
N THR A 19 10.20 -39.43 -9.69
CA THR A 19 11.47 -39.48 -8.94
C THR A 19 12.39 -38.27 -9.12
N ALA A 20 12.18 -37.44 -10.15
CA ALA A 20 12.85 -36.14 -10.24
C ALA A 20 12.05 -35.12 -11.06
N ASN A 21 12.29 -33.83 -10.78
CA ASN A 21 12.15 -32.77 -11.77
C ASN A 21 13.55 -32.23 -12.11
N VAL A 22 13.72 -31.75 -13.35
CA VAL A 22 14.92 -31.04 -13.79
C VAL A 22 14.43 -29.81 -14.53
N ASP A 23 14.85 -28.63 -14.10
CA ASP A 23 14.42 -27.36 -14.70
C ASP A 23 15.10 -27.09 -16.06
N ALA A 24 14.79 -25.95 -16.68
CA ALA A 24 15.34 -25.57 -17.97
C ALA A 24 16.84 -25.22 -17.94
N LYS A 25 17.41 -24.88 -16.78
CA LYS A 25 18.86 -24.69 -16.56
C LYS A 25 19.59 -26.00 -16.22
N GLY A 26 18.87 -27.06 -15.86
CA GLY A 26 19.42 -28.37 -15.48
C GLY A 26 19.48 -28.62 -13.97
N HIS A 27 18.96 -27.71 -13.14
CA HIS A 27 18.86 -27.88 -11.69
C HIS A 27 17.86 -28.99 -11.36
N ARG A 28 18.15 -29.85 -10.37
CA ARG A 28 17.44 -31.12 -10.18
C ARG A 28 16.92 -31.32 -8.76
N THR A 29 15.60 -31.19 -8.60
CA THR A 29 14.88 -31.69 -7.41
C THR A 29 14.64 -33.20 -7.55
N ASN A 30 14.90 -33.95 -6.48
CA ASN A 30 14.75 -35.40 -6.41
C ASN A 30 13.67 -35.78 -5.40
N LYS A 31 12.93 -36.84 -5.72
CA LYS A 31 11.87 -37.38 -4.86
C LYS A 31 12.09 -38.88 -4.67
N VAL A 32 11.95 -39.35 -3.43
CA VAL A 32 12.11 -40.76 -3.06
C VAL A 32 10.82 -41.23 -2.39
N TYR A 33 10.33 -42.37 -2.87
CA TYR A 33 9.09 -42.99 -2.43
C TYR A 33 9.39 -44.27 -1.66
N ASP A 34 8.47 -44.68 -0.78
CA ASP A 34 8.51 -46.01 -0.17
C ASP A 34 7.84 -47.08 -1.06
N ALA A 35 7.86 -48.34 -0.61
CA ALA A 35 7.23 -49.47 -1.30
C ALA A 35 5.69 -49.42 -1.39
N ARG A 36 5.05 -48.30 -1.01
CA ARG A 36 3.63 -48.00 -1.22
C ARG A 36 3.42 -46.76 -2.11
N GLY A 37 4.47 -46.25 -2.75
CA GLY A 37 4.41 -45.03 -3.58
C GLY A 37 4.24 -43.74 -2.79
N ARG A 38 4.49 -43.75 -1.47
CA ARG A 38 4.35 -42.56 -0.61
C ARG A 38 5.65 -41.76 -0.61
N LEU A 39 5.61 -40.47 -0.91
CA LEU A 39 6.80 -39.60 -0.93
C LEU A 39 7.38 -39.50 0.48
N ILE A 40 8.56 -40.08 0.74
CA ILE A 40 9.22 -40.09 2.06
C ILE A 40 10.38 -39.08 2.17
N ARG A 41 10.96 -38.66 1.04
CA ARG A 41 12.05 -37.69 1.00
C ARG A 41 12.05 -36.88 -0.28
N GLU A 42 12.07 -35.57 -0.15
CA GLU A 42 12.42 -34.63 -1.22
C GLU A 42 13.82 -34.09 -0.97
N VAL A 43 14.59 -33.92 -2.04
CA VAL A 43 15.90 -33.25 -2.03
C VAL A 43 15.86 -32.16 -3.08
N ASP A 44 15.94 -30.91 -2.68
CA ASP A 44 15.86 -29.77 -3.58
C ASP A 44 17.12 -29.63 -4.47
N ALA A 45 17.08 -28.67 -5.40
CA ALA A 45 18.17 -28.43 -6.32
C ALA A 45 19.47 -27.90 -5.67
N THR A 46 19.42 -27.43 -4.42
CA THR A 46 20.58 -27.04 -3.60
C THR A 46 21.01 -28.13 -2.61
N GLY A 47 20.43 -29.34 -2.71
CA GLY A 47 20.74 -30.49 -1.89
C GLY A 47 20.07 -30.52 -0.51
N LYS A 48 19.15 -29.59 -0.22
CA LYS A 48 18.45 -29.51 1.06
C LYS A 48 17.33 -30.56 1.10
N ILE A 49 17.06 -31.12 2.28
CA ILE A 49 16.24 -32.34 2.41
C ILE A 49 14.98 -32.05 3.23
N THR A 50 13.81 -32.24 2.63
CA THR A 50 12.54 -32.39 3.36
C THR A 50 12.21 -33.87 3.49
N ARG A 51 11.81 -34.31 4.69
CA ARG A 51 11.39 -35.70 4.96
C ARG A 51 9.91 -35.75 5.30
N PHE A 52 9.28 -36.89 5.02
CA PHE A 52 7.87 -37.13 5.27
C PHE A 52 7.70 -38.52 5.91
N GLU A 53 6.98 -38.57 7.02
CA GLU A 53 6.69 -39.79 7.78
C GLU A 53 5.21 -40.11 7.70
N TYR A 54 4.86 -41.40 7.61
CA TYR A 54 3.49 -41.86 7.52
C TYR A 54 3.19 -42.90 8.58
N ASP A 55 1.93 -42.95 9.01
CA ASP A 55 1.43 -43.99 9.90
C ASP A 55 1.11 -45.31 9.17
N ALA A 56 0.54 -46.27 9.92
CA ALA A 56 0.09 -47.56 9.42
C ALA A 56 -1.18 -47.49 8.54
N ALA A 57 -1.97 -46.40 8.66
CA ALA A 57 -3.15 -46.13 7.84
C ALA A 57 -2.82 -45.36 6.54
N ASN A 58 -1.53 -45.09 6.30
CA ASN A 58 -0.99 -44.32 5.17
C ASN A 58 -1.27 -42.81 5.20
N GLN A 59 -1.56 -42.25 6.38
CA GLN A 59 -1.73 -40.82 6.56
C GLN A 59 -0.37 -40.17 6.87
N LEU A 60 -0.17 -38.92 6.45
CA LEU A 60 1.08 -38.18 6.69
C LEU A 60 1.15 -37.82 8.17
N LYS A 61 1.97 -38.52 8.95
CA LYS A 61 2.15 -38.32 10.39
C LYS A 61 3.00 -37.09 10.68
N ALA A 62 4.07 -36.88 9.91
CA ALA A 62 4.96 -35.73 10.10
C ALA A 62 5.65 -35.30 8.81
N GLN A 63 6.03 -34.03 8.77
CA GLN A 63 6.97 -33.45 7.82
C GLN A 63 8.14 -32.84 8.61
N VAL A 64 9.37 -33.06 8.13
CA VAL A 64 10.58 -32.44 8.69
C VAL A 64 11.26 -31.63 7.60
N ASP A 65 11.42 -30.32 7.83
CA ASP A 65 12.02 -29.40 6.85
C ASP A 65 13.55 -29.50 6.82
N ALA A 66 14.18 -28.64 6.01
CA ALA A 66 15.63 -28.62 5.84
C ALA A 66 16.42 -27.87 6.94
N ASN A 67 15.74 -27.13 7.81
CA ASN A 67 16.30 -26.67 9.09
C ASN A 67 16.16 -27.76 10.18
N SER A 68 15.47 -28.86 9.89
CA SER A 68 15.07 -29.95 10.80
C SER A 68 13.89 -29.62 11.72
N SER A 69 13.16 -28.53 11.45
CA SER A 69 11.90 -28.27 12.16
C SER A 69 10.85 -29.31 11.75
N ARG A 70 10.11 -29.80 12.74
CA ARG A 70 9.16 -30.91 12.61
C ARG A 70 7.74 -30.41 12.74
N THR A 71 6.92 -30.59 11.71
CA THR A 71 5.47 -30.44 11.80
C THR A 71 4.82 -31.82 11.90
N GLU A 72 4.11 -32.11 12.99
CA GLU A 72 3.30 -33.33 13.14
C GLU A 72 1.82 -33.09 12.84
N TYR A 73 1.13 -34.14 12.40
CA TYR A 73 -0.29 -34.14 12.09
C TYR A 73 -0.96 -35.31 12.82
N LYS A 74 -2.13 -35.04 13.40
CA LYS A 74 -2.97 -36.07 14.02
C LYS A 74 -4.33 -36.11 13.33
N TYR A 75 -4.96 -37.27 13.38
CA TYR A 75 -6.19 -37.60 12.67
C TYR A 75 -7.24 -38.12 13.66
N ASP A 76 -8.52 -37.92 13.34
CA ASP A 76 -9.62 -38.59 14.03
C ASP A 76 -9.86 -40.02 13.52
N GLU A 77 -10.81 -40.73 14.13
CA GLU A 77 -11.16 -42.12 13.80
C GLU A 77 -11.65 -42.32 12.35
N LEU A 78 -12.09 -41.26 11.67
CA LEU A 78 -12.49 -41.29 10.26
C LEU A 78 -11.30 -40.99 9.32
N GLY A 79 -10.13 -40.70 9.89
CA GLY A 79 -8.90 -40.34 9.20
C GLY A 79 -8.86 -38.89 8.72
N ARG A 80 -9.56 -37.96 9.39
CA ARG A 80 -9.57 -36.52 9.06
C ARG A 80 -8.59 -35.78 9.98
N ARG A 81 -7.74 -34.92 9.42
CA ARG A 81 -6.68 -34.23 10.18
C ARG A 81 -7.31 -33.26 11.18
N ASN A 82 -7.15 -33.53 12.47
CA ASN A 82 -7.80 -32.82 13.58
C ASN A 82 -6.80 -32.08 14.49
N THR A 83 -5.50 -32.26 14.32
CA THR A 83 -4.44 -31.48 14.99
C THR A 83 -3.27 -31.26 14.04
N VAL A 84 -2.67 -30.07 14.09
CA VAL A 84 -1.36 -29.77 13.51
C VAL A 84 -0.46 -29.27 14.65
N ILE A 85 0.74 -29.83 14.78
CA ILE A 85 1.75 -29.41 15.74
C ILE A 85 2.97 -28.93 14.95
N GLU A 86 3.09 -27.62 14.75
CA GLU A 86 4.23 -26.99 14.09
C GLU A 86 5.39 -26.88 15.08
N GLY A 87 6.62 -27.17 14.65
CA GLY A 87 7.79 -27.17 15.52
C GLY A 87 7.71 -28.16 16.69
N ALA A 88 7.11 -29.34 16.50
CA ALA A 88 6.71 -30.30 17.54
C ALA A 88 7.82 -30.80 18.50
N THR A 89 9.10 -30.60 18.15
CA THR A 89 10.27 -30.91 18.99
C THR A 89 10.92 -29.67 19.62
N SER A 90 10.30 -28.50 19.46
CA SER A 90 10.79 -27.19 19.92
C SER A 90 10.05 -26.70 21.17
N THR A 91 10.71 -25.82 21.91
CA THR A 91 10.10 -25.06 23.02
C THR A 91 9.11 -23.99 22.56
N VAL A 92 9.10 -23.64 21.26
CA VAL A 92 8.14 -22.69 20.66
C VAL A 92 7.06 -23.37 19.81
N ALA A 93 6.81 -24.67 20.03
CA ALA A 93 5.82 -25.45 19.26
C ALA A 93 4.41 -24.84 19.28
N SER A 94 3.73 -24.85 18.13
CA SER A 94 2.33 -24.37 18.00
C SER A 94 1.39 -25.53 17.72
N THR A 95 0.27 -25.63 18.46
CA THR A 95 -0.69 -26.73 18.33
C THR A 95 -2.09 -26.23 17.97
N SER A 96 -2.41 -26.20 16.67
CA SER A 96 -3.78 -25.92 16.21
C SER A 96 -4.60 -27.20 16.10
N LYS A 97 -5.92 -27.09 16.28
CA LYS A 97 -6.88 -28.21 16.24
C LYS A 97 -8.08 -27.86 15.37
N THR A 98 -8.71 -28.90 14.81
CA THR A 98 -9.91 -28.78 13.97
C THR A 98 -10.93 -29.80 14.45
N GLU A 99 -12.07 -29.33 14.94
CA GLU A 99 -13.21 -30.18 15.31
C GLU A 99 -14.12 -30.37 14.09
N TYR A 100 -14.71 -31.56 13.95
CA TYR A 100 -15.59 -31.89 12.84
C TYR A 100 -16.87 -32.57 13.32
N ASP A 101 -17.97 -32.36 12.58
CA ASP A 101 -19.19 -33.15 12.74
C ASP A 101 -19.04 -34.58 12.15
N LYS A 102 -20.14 -35.35 12.09
CA LYS A 102 -20.14 -36.71 11.52
C LYS A 102 -20.03 -36.75 9.98
N VAL A 103 -20.24 -35.65 9.27
CA VAL A 103 -20.24 -35.59 7.79
C VAL A 103 -19.03 -34.85 7.20
N GLY A 104 -18.17 -34.26 8.04
CA GLY A 104 -16.92 -33.62 7.63
C GLY A 104 -17.02 -32.11 7.41
N ASN A 105 -17.99 -31.45 8.05
CA ASN A 105 -17.93 -30.00 8.23
C ASN A 105 -17.05 -29.67 9.44
N VAL A 106 -16.29 -28.57 9.36
CA VAL A 106 -15.44 -28.09 10.46
C VAL A 106 -16.33 -27.37 11.46
N THR A 107 -16.61 -27.95 12.62
CA THR A 107 -17.48 -27.33 13.65
C THR A 107 -16.74 -26.34 14.54
N ALA A 108 -15.42 -26.45 14.64
CA ALA A 108 -14.58 -25.41 15.23
C ALA A 108 -13.14 -25.49 14.74
N GLU A 109 -12.47 -24.34 14.75
CA GLU A 109 -11.02 -24.21 14.66
C GLU A 109 -10.50 -23.67 15.98
N ILE A 110 -9.38 -24.22 16.44
CA ILE A 110 -8.70 -23.81 17.66
C ILE A 110 -7.25 -23.53 17.29
N ASP A 111 -6.77 -22.31 17.50
CA ASP A 111 -5.38 -21.92 17.23
C ASP A 111 -4.41 -22.40 18.34
N GLY A 112 -3.11 -22.16 18.15
CA GLY A 112 -2.06 -22.56 19.10
C GLY A 112 -2.21 -21.94 20.50
N ASN A 113 -2.79 -20.73 20.60
CA ASN A 113 -3.05 -20.06 21.87
C ASN A 113 -4.36 -20.60 22.52
N ASN A 114 -4.97 -21.66 21.95
CA ASN A 114 -6.19 -22.36 22.36
C ASN A 114 -7.52 -21.62 22.18
N ASN A 115 -7.59 -20.66 21.26
CA ASN A 115 -8.78 -19.81 21.12
C ASN A 115 -9.69 -20.32 20.01
N LYS A 116 -10.99 -20.27 20.24
CA LYS A 116 -11.94 -21.13 19.54
C LYS A 116 -12.91 -20.34 18.68
N THR A 117 -12.78 -20.48 17.37
CA THR A 117 -13.80 -20.05 16.40
C THR A 117 -14.72 -21.24 16.10
N GLN A 118 -16.03 -21.06 16.21
CA GLN A 118 -17.04 -22.11 16.02
C GLN A 118 -17.89 -21.85 14.77
N TYR A 119 -18.39 -22.94 14.18
CA TYR A 119 -19.14 -22.92 12.93
C TYR A 119 -20.40 -23.80 13.03
N VAL A 120 -21.53 -23.30 12.52
CA VAL A 120 -22.79 -24.03 12.42
C VAL A 120 -23.21 -24.14 10.95
N TYR A 121 -23.83 -25.25 10.58
CA TYR A 121 -24.22 -25.58 9.21
C TYR A 121 -25.71 -25.95 9.12
N ASP A 122 -26.32 -25.73 7.95
CA ASP A 122 -27.64 -26.28 7.64
C ASP A 122 -27.57 -27.77 7.20
N ALA A 123 -28.72 -28.41 7.06
CA ALA A 123 -28.86 -29.78 6.57
C ALA A 123 -28.40 -30.01 5.10
N ARG A 124 -27.83 -28.98 4.44
CA ARG A 124 -27.17 -29.06 3.13
C ARG A 124 -25.66 -28.78 3.23
N ASN A 125 -25.10 -28.80 4.43
CA ASN A 125 -23.68 -28.54 4.72
C ASN A 125 -23.23 -27.10 4.33
N ARG A 126 -24.14 -26.12 4.38
CA ARG A 126 -23.83 -24.69 4.16
C ARG A 126 -23.70 -23.99 5.51
N GLN A 127 -22.61 -23.25 5.72
CA GLN A 127 -22.28 -22.60 6.99
C GLN A 127 -23.27 -21.45 7.28
N THR A 128 -24.18 -21.61 8.24
CA THR A 128 -25.20 -20.61 8.61
C THR A 128 -24.75 -19.63 9.69
N LYS A 129 -23.76 -19.99 10.52
CA LYS A 129 -23.24 -19.11 11.58
C LYS A 129 -21.75 -19.34 11.83
N ILE A 130 -21.04 -18.26 12.15
CA ILE A 130 -19.74 -18.24 12.82
C ILE A 130 -19.97 -17.64 14.23
N THR A 131 -19.35 -18.23 15.24
CA THR A 131 -19.04 -17.55 16.53
C THR A 131 -17.53 -17.41 16.60
N ASP A 132 -17.00 -16.20 16.72
CA ASP A 132 -15.56 -15.98 16.93
C ASP A 132 -15.15 -16.17 18.41
N ALA A 133 -13.85 -16.10 18.70
CA ALA A 133 -13.32 -16.34 20.04
C ALA A 133 -13.59 -15.21 21.07
N LEU A 134 -14.14 -14.06 20.65
CA LEU A 134 -14.75 -13.05 21.54
C LEU A 134 -16.26 -13.25 21.72
N ASN A 135 -16.84 -14.30 21.12
CA ASN A 135 -18.27 -14.56 20.99
C ASN A 135 -19.00 -13.62 20.02
N GLY A 136 -18.28 -12.91 19.14
CA GLY A 136 -18.89 -12.18 18.04
C GLY A 136 -19.57 -13.14 17.06
N VAL A 137 -20.78 -12.82 16.60
CA VAL A 137 -21.61 -13.73 15.80
C VAL A 137 -21.84 -13.18 14.40
N SER A 138 -21.39 -13.90 13.38
CA SER A 138 -21.76 -13.64 11.98
C SER A 138 -22.76 -14.69 11.49
N ASN A 139 -23.86 -14.26 10.87
CA ASN A 139 -24.91 -15.15 10.34
C ASN A 139 -24.97 -15.09 8.81
N PHE A 140 -25.36 -16.20 8.18
CA PHE A 140 -25.38 -16.40 6.74
C PHE A 140 -26.73 -16.97 6.31
N GLU A 141 -27.53 -16.19 5.60
CA GLU A 141 -28.77 -16.65 4.98
C GLU A 141 -28.48 -17.18 3.58
N TYR A 142 -29.19 -18.24 3.15
CA TYR A 142 -29.10 -18.76 1.79
C TYR A 142 -30.46 -18.88 1.11
N THR A 143 -30.46 -18.69 -0.21
CA THR A 143 -31.59 -19.00 -1.08
C THR A 143 -31.89 -20.52 -1.09
N PRO A 144 -33.13 -20.94 -1.43
CA PRO A 144 -33.46 -22.35 -1.66
C PRO A 144 -32.60 -22.99 -2.77
N THR A 145 -32.17 -22.19 -3.74
CA THR A 145 -31.38 -22.57 -4.92
C THR A 145 -29.88 -22.77 -4.67
N GLY A 146 -29.40 -22.50 -3.46
CA GLY A 146 -27.99 -22.69 -3.05
C GLY A 146 -27.31 -21.41 -2.60
N ASN A 147 -27.45 -20.34 -3.39
CA ASN A 147 -26.72 -19.06 -3.33
C ASN A 147 -26.89 -18.32 -1.99
N LEU A 148 -25.87 -17.56 -1.58
CA LEU A 148 -25.85 -16.70 -0.38
C LEU A 148 -26.86 -15.55 -0.52
N LYS A 149 -27.88 -15.49 0.34
CA LYS A 149 -28.94 -14.46 0.31
C LYS A 149 -28.53 -13.21 1.10
N ALA A 150 -27.87 -13.38 2.24
CA ALA A 150 -27.39 -12.28 3.06
C ALA A 150 -26.28 -12.73 4.03
N VAL A 151 -25.48 -11.75 4.47
CA VAL A 151 -24.55 -11.86 5.60
C VAL A 151 -24.94 -10.81 6.62
N THR A 152 -25.00 -11.19 7.89
CA THR A 152 -25.17 -10.28 9.04
C THR A 152 -23.93 -10.38 9.92
N ASP A 153 -23.29 -9.25 10.19
CA ASP A 153 -22.05 -9.18 11.00
C ASP A 153 -22.33 -9.14 12.52
N PRO A 154 -21.29 -9.17 13.38
CA PRO A 154 -21.44 -9.12 14.84
C PRO A 154 -22.03 -7.82 15.41
N LEU A 155 -22.17 -6.77 14.60
CA LEU A 155 -22.89 -5.53 14.94
C LEU A 155 -24.32 -5.52 14.36
N LEU A 156 -24.81 -6.69 13.91
CA LEU A 156 -26.11 -6.90 13.26
C LEU A 156 -26.29 -6.17 11.92
N ARG A 157 -25.21 -5.65 11.33
CA ARG A 157 -25.22 -4.95 10.05
C ARG A 157 -25.35 -5.97 8.92
N LYS A 158 -26.32 -5.79 8.03
CA LYS A 158 -26.77 -6.82 7.07
C LYS A 158 -26.56 -6.42 5.61
N THR A 159 -25.65 -7.12 4.94
CA THR A 159 -25.46 -7.05 3.48
C THR A 159 -26.28 -8.14 2.80
N SER A 160 -27.07 -7.80 1.79
CA SER A 160 -27.98 -8.72 1.08
C SER A 160 -27.64 -8.84 -0.41
N PHE A 161 -27.99 -9.98 -1.02
CA PHE A 161 -27.62 -10.32 -2.39
C PHE A 161 -28.85 -10.83 -3.16
N THR A 162 -29.00 -10.40 -4.41
CA THR A 162 -29.98 -10.99 -5.34
C THR A 162 -29.29 -11.58 -6.57
N TYR A 163 -29.99 -12.46 -7.29
CA TYR A 163 -29.44 -13.21 -8.42
C TYR A 163 -30.40 -13.19 -9.61
N ASP A 164 -29.86 -13.38 -10.81
CA ASP A 164 -30.66 -13.64 -12.00
C ASP A 164 -31.06 -15.13 -12.12
N SER A 165 -31.82 -15.46 -13.17
CA SER A 165 -32.27 -16.83 -13.47
C SER A 165 -31.13 -17.82 -13.78
N LEU A 166 -29.94 -17.31 -14.10
CA LEU A 166 -28.71 -18.09 -14.30
C LEU A 166 -27.84 -18.16 -13.04
N LYS A 167 -28.36 -17.71 -11.89
CA LYS A 167 -27.68 -17.66 -10.58
C LYS A 167 -26.49 -16.70 -10.51
N ARG A 168 -26.34 -15.78 -11.46
CA ARG A 168 -25.31 -14.72 -11.43
C ARG A 168 -25.78 -13.59 -10.50
N GLN A 169 -24.86 -12.95 -9.77
CA GLN A 169 -25.21 -11.90 -8.80
C GLN A 169 -25.79 -10.68 -9.52
N LYS A 170 -27.07 -10.38 -9.29
CA LYS A 170 -27.79 -9.26 -9.92
C LYS A 170 -27.67 -7.98 -9.10
N THR A 171 -27.73 -8.05 -7.78
CA THR A 171 -27.51 -6.90 -6.89
C THR A 171 -26.73 -7.28 -5.63
N VAL A 172 -26.06 -6.27 -5.07
CA VAL A 172 -25.60 -6.23 -3.67
C VAL A 172 -26.27 -5.03 -3.02
N THR A 173 -26.84 -5.23 -1.84
CA THR A 173 -27.45 -4.17 -1.01
C THR A 173 -26.68 -4.11 0.31
N ASP A 174 -26.11 -2.95 0.64
CA ASP A 174 -25.33 -2.73 1.86
C ASP A 174 -26.23 -2.56 3.12
N PRO A 175 -25.67 -2.45 4.33
CA PRO A 175 -26.46 -2.26 5.55
C PRO A 175 -27.11 -0.87 5.71
N LYS A 176 -26.76 0.11 4.86
CA LYS A 176 -27.45 1.40 4.71
C LYS A 176 -28.62 1.32 3.70
N LEU A 177 -28.84 0.14 3.09
CA LEU A 177 -29.80 -0.15 2.01
C LEU A 177 -29.41 0.38 0.62
N ASN A 178 -28.17 0.85 0.46
CA ASN A 178 -27.63 1.28 -0.82
C ASN A 178 -27.40 0.06 -1.72
N THR A 179 -27.75 0.15 -3.01
CA THR A 179 -27.77 -1.04 -3.88
C THR A 179 -26.93 -0.86 -5.15
N THR A 180 -25.86 -1.65 -5.27
CA THR A 180 -25.12 -1.84 -6.53
C THR A 180 -25.80 -2.92 -7.37
N THR A 181 -25.90 -2.70 -8.69
CA THR A 181 -26.49 -3.66 -9.64
C THR A 181 -25.49 -4.08 -10.73
N TYR A 182 -25.72 -5.26 -11.29
CA TYR A 182 -24.85 -5.89 -12.30
C TYR A 182 -25.68 -6.38 -13.49
N THR A 183 -25.20 -6.12 -14.70
CA THR A 183 -25.74 -6.73 -15.93
C THR A 183 -24.70 -7.61 -16.61
N TYR A 184 -25.18 -8.56 -17.41
CA TYR A 184 -24.36 -9.54 -18.08
C TYR A 184 -24.91 -9.87 -19.47
N ASP A 185 -24.02 -10.25 -20.38
CA ASP A 185 -24.40 -10.77 -21.70
C ASP A 185 -24.89 -12.24 -21.66
N LYS A 186 -25.09 -12.82 -22.85
CA LYS A 186 -25.49 -14.23 -23.02
C LYS A 186 -24.35 -15.22 -22.76
N ALA A 187 -23.10 -14.80 -22.83
CA ALA A 187 -21.94 -15.64 -22.52
C ALA A 187 -21.64 -15.67 -21.00
N GLY A 188 -22.10 -14.68 -20.23
CA GLY A 188 -21.78 -14.55 -18.81
C GLY A 188 -20.76 -13.47 -18.48
N ASN A 189 -20.32 -12.69 -19.46
CA ASN A 189 -19.43 -11.56 -19.25
C ASN A 189 -20.23 -10.42 -18.62
N LYS A 190 -19.62 -9.67 -17.69
CA LYS A 190 -20.30 -8.59 -16.95
C LYS A 190 -20.28 -7.32 -17.81
N THR A 191 -21.42 -6.95 -18.39
CA THR A 191 -21.52 -5.82 -19.34
C THR A 191 -21.70 -4.46 -18.67
N LYS A 192 -22.24 -4.40 -17.44
CA LYS A 192 -22.42 -3.14 -16.70
C LYS A 192 -22.34 -3.35 -15.20
N ILE A 193 -21.74 -2.38 -14.50
CA ILE A 193 -21.96 -2.12 -13.07
C ILE A 193 -22.70 -0.78 -13.00
N THR A 194 -23.73 -0.71 -12.16
CA THR A 194 -24.40 0.55 -11.82
C THR A 194 -24.46 0.67 -10.30
N ASP A 195 -24.08 1.81 -9.74
CA ASP A 195 -24.03 2.05 -8.30
C ASP A 195 -25.38 2.48 -7.69
N ALA A 196 -25.35 2.94 -6.42
CA ALA A 196 -26.54 3.30 -5.65
C ALA A 196 -27.07 4.72 -5.89
N LEU A 197 -26.35 5.59 -6.61
CA LEU A 197 -26.89 6.87 -7.12
C LEU A 197 -26.88 6.94 -8.67
N ASN A 198 -26.76 5.76 -9.29
CA ASN A 198 -27.06 5.39 -10.69
C ASN A 198 -25.95 5.62 -11.73
N HIS A 199 -24.72 5.98 -11.33
CA HIS A 199 -23.65 6.06 -12.32
C HIS A 199 -23.14 4.66 -12.67
N SER A 200 -22.52 4.51 -13.83
CA SER A 200 -22.20 3.19 -14.38
C SER A 200 -20.84 3.09 -15.05
N ILE A 201 -20.21 1.90 -14.95
CA ILE A 201 -19.17 1.46 -15.88
C ILE A 201 -19.78 0.43 -16.83
N GLU A 202 -19.53 0.58 -18.12
CA GLU A 202 -19.86 -0.43 -19.14
C GLU A 202 -18.58 -1.13 -19.64
N TYR A 203 -18.71 -2.42 -19.97
CA TYR A 203 -17.62 -3.27 -20.42
C TYR A 203 -17.97 -3.91 -21.77
N THR A 204 -17.02 -3.84 -22.70
CA THR A 204 -17.12 -4.46 -24.03
C THR A 204 -16.13 -5.62 -24.15
N TYR A 205 -16.53 -6.63 -24.91
CA TYR A 205 -15.80 -7.89 -25.08
C TYR A 205 -15.67 -8.25 -26.57
N ASP A 206 -14.54 -8.86 -26.93
CA ASP A 206 -14.33 -9.40 -28.27
C ASP A 206 -15.03 -10.76 -28.49
N GLY A 207 -14.93 -11.31 -29.70
CA GLY A 207 -15.52 -12.61 -30.05
C GLY A 207 -14.96 -13.82 -29.30
N LEU A 208 -13.87 -13.64 -28.53
CA LEU A 208 -13.29 -14.66 -27.64
C LEU A 208 -13.63 -14.42 -26.16
N ASN A 209 -14.50 -13.43 -25.86
CA ASN A 209 -14.90 -12.99 -24.52
C ASN A 209 -13.77 -12.28 -23.73
N ARG A 210 -12.81 -11.66 -24.43
CA ARG A 210 -11.74 -10.86 -23.81
C ARG A 210 -12.19 -9.41 -23.75
N GLN A 211 -12.03 -8.75 -22.61
CA GLN A 211 -12.47 -7.37 -22.41
C GLN A 211 -11.65 -6.43 -23.31
N ASN A 212 -12.26 -5.89 -24.36
CA ASN A 212 -11.57 -5.08 -25.37
C ASN A 212 -11.86 -3.58 -25.24
N GLY A 213 -12.71 -3.16 -24.30
CA GLY A 213 -12.87 -1.77 -23.91
C GLY A 213 -13.73 -1.56 -22.67
N THR A 214 -13.53 -0.42 -22.01
CA THR A 214 -14.25 0.00 -20.81
C THR A 214 -14.75 1.42 -21.02
N THR A 215 -15.98 1.73 -20.61
CA THR A 215 -16.55 3.08 -20.62
C THR A 215 -16.89 3.50 -19.20
N ASP A 216 -16.37 4.65 -18.74
CA ASP A 216 -16.67 5.19 -17.41
C ASP A 216 -18.02 5.94 -17.39
N ALA A 217 -18.42 6.45 -16.22
CA ALA A 217 -19.68 7.18 -16.07
C ALA A 217 -19.73 8.52 -16.83
N LEU A 218 -18.56 9.12 -17.08
CA LEU A 218 -18.40 10.35 -17.85
C LEU A 218 -18.34 10.08 -19.36
N ASN A 219 -18.44 8.81 -19.78
CA ASN A 219 -18.36 8.30 -21.16
C ASN A 219 -16.96 8.33 -21.78
N HIS A 220 -15.90 8.44 -20.97
CA HIS A 220 -14.52 8.21 -21.42
C HIS A 220 -14.30 6.73 -21.71
N THR A 221 -13.50 6.40 -22.74
CA THR A 221 -13.33 4.99 -23.19
C THR A 221 -11.88 4.55 -23.26
N THR A 222 -11.54 3.44 -22.60
CA THR A 222 -10.30 2.69 -22.85
C THR A 222 -10.54 1.58 -23.87
N LYS A 223 -9.50 1.18 -24.62
CA LYS A 223 -9.55 0.10 -25.61
C LYS A 223 -8.32 -0.81 -25.50
N SER A 224 -8.50 -2.10 -25.76
CA SER A 224 -7.43 -3.11 -25.73
C SER A 224 -7.49 -3.98 -26.98
N THR A 225 -6.33 -4.26 -27.59
CA THR A 225 -6.20 -5.23 -28.68
C THR A 225 -5.33 -6.41 -28.23
N TYR A 226 -5.58 -7.59 -28.80
CA TYR A 226 -4.97 -8.83 -28.38
C TYR A 226 -4.50 -9.67 -29.56
N ASP A 227 -3.45 -10.46 -29.37
CA ASP A 227 -3.01 -11.47 -30.33
C ASP A 227 -3.88 -12.75 -30.30
N ALA A 228 -3.42 -13.81 -30.98
CA ALA A 228 -4.09 -15.11 -30.98
C ALA A 228 -3.96 -15.88 -29.65
N ASN A 229 -2.91 -15.64 -28.87
CA ASN A 229 -2.67 -16.27 -27.56
C ASN A 229 -3.42 -15.55 -26.43
N SER A 230 -3.91 -14.33 -26.69
CA SER A 230 -4.57 -13.39 -25.75
C SER A 230 -3.61 -12.50 -24.94
N ASN A 231 -2.41 -12.27 -25.48
CA ASN A 231 -1.50 -11.24 -25.00
C ASN A 231 -1.99 -9.86 -25.45
N LEU A 232 -1.84 -8.84 -24.60
CA LEU A 232 -2.30 -7.47 -24.84
C LEU A 232 -1.33 -6.76 -25.79
N LEU A 233 -1.66 -6.59 -27.07
CA LEU A 233 -0.78 -5.94 -28.05
C LEU A 233 -0.75 -4.42 -27.87
N THR A 234 -1.92 -3.80 -27.68
CA THR A 234 -2.03 -2.36 -27.44
C THR A 234 -3.05 -2.05 -26.35
N PHE A 235 -2.71 -1.12 -25.46
CA PHE A 235 -3.68 -0.43 -24.60
C PHE A 235 -3.83 1.01 -25.08
N THR A 236 -5.06 1.45 -25.31
CA THR A 236 -5.42 2.83 -25.64
C THR A 236 -6.15 3.45 -24.45
N ASN A 237 -5.63 4.55 -23.93
CA ASN A 237 -6.26 5.29 -22.84
C ASN A 237 -7.43 6.17 -23.34
N GLU A 238 -8.05 6.88 -22.39
CA GLU A 238 -9.19 7.75 -22.55
C GLU A 238 -8.92 8.99 -23.43
N LEU A 239 -7.66 9.38 -23.58
CA LEU A 239 -7.19 10.46 -24.47
C LEU A 239 -6.85 9.94 -25.89
N GLY A 240 -6.96 8.63 -26.15
CA GLY A 240 -6.59 8.00 -27.41
C GLY A 240 -5.11 7.60 -27.51
N GLU A 241 -4.35 7.75 -26.42
CA GLU A 241 -2.90 7.49 -26.38
C GLU A 241 -2.58 6.01 -26.18
N GLN A 242 -1.57 5.52 -26.92
CA GLN A 242 -1.31 4.09 -27.07
C GLN A 242 0.00 3.63 -26.44
N THR A 243 -0.12 2.74 -25.47
CA THR A 243 0.96 1.83 -25.07
C THR A 243 0.97 0.61 -25.99
N LYS A 244 2.17 0.15 -26.39
CA LYS A 244 2.38 -1.08 -27.15
C LYS A 244 3.21 -2.08 -26.35
N TYR A 245 2.90 -3.36 -26.47
CA TYR A 245 3.64 -4.44 -25.80
C TYR A 245 4.15 -5.45 -26.84
N THR A 246 5.25 -6.12 -26.52
CA THR A 246 5.82 -7.23 -27.28
C THR A 246 6.11 -8.41 -26.36
N TYR A 247 6.09 -9.62 -26.92
CA TYR A 247 6.14 -10.87 -26.17
C TYR A 247 7.13 -11.86 -26.79
N ASP A 248 7.72 -12.73 -25.96
CA ASP A 248 8.45 -13.90 -26.44
C ASP A 248 7.53 -15.11 -26.73
N LYS A 249 8.13 -16.22 -27.14
CA LYS A 249 7.41 -17.48 -27.46
C LYS A 249 6.75 -18.13 -26.24
N LYS A 250 7.03 -17.68 -25.02
CA LYS A 250 6.42 -18.12 -23.75
C LYS A 250 5.36 -17.14 -23.24
N ASP A 251 4.90 -16.22 -24.09
CA ASP A 251 3.89 -15.21 -23.76
C ASP A 251 4.36 -14.24 -22.64
N ARG A 252 5.69 -14.05 -22.49
CA ARG A 252 6.31 -13.15 -21.50
C ARG A 252 6.63 -11.80 -22.14
N THR A 253 6.30 -10.69 -21.47
CA THR A 253 6.47 -9.32 -21.99
C THR A 253 7.95 -8.93 -22.14
N THR A 254 8.47 -8.87 -23.36
CA THR A 254 9.89 -8.57 -23.64
C THR A 254 10.20 -7.09 -23.76
N SER A 255 9.25 -6.29 -24.21
CA SER A 255 9.41 -4.83 -24.32
C SER A 255 8.06 -4.14 -24.32
N VAL A 256 8.00 -2.97 -23.68
CA VAL A 256 6.82 -2.11 -23.64
C VAL A 256 7.22 -0.69 -24.03
N VAL A 257 6.42 -0.09 -24.91
CA VAL A 257 6.65 1.25 -25.49
C VAL A 257 5.50 2.17 -25.06
N ASP A 258 5.84 3.31 -24.47
CA ASP A 258 4.87 4.32 -24.05
C ASP A 258 4.43 5.25 -25.21
N PRO A 259 3.42 6.12 -25.03
CA PRO A 259 2.89 6.94 -26.13
C PRO A 259 3.85 8.02 -26.68
N VAL A 260 4.94 8.35 -25.98
CA VAL A 260 6.00 9.25 -26.50
C VAL A 260 7.18 8.49 -27.11
N GLY A 261 7.16 7.15 -27.04
CA GLY A 261 8.14 6.26 -27.69
C GLY A 261 9.25 5.75 -26.77
N ASN A 262 9.22 6.06 -25.47
CA ASN A 262 10.20 5.49 -24.54
C ASN A 262 9.97 3.98 -24.45
N THR A 263 11.05 3.21 -24.46
CA THR A 263 10.99 1.75 -24.47
C THR A 263 11.65 1.17 -23.23
N VAL A 264 10.92 0.39 -22.44
CA VAL A 264 11.48 -0.45 -21.38
C VAL A 264 11.55 -1.89 -21.90
N SER A 265 12.72 -2.52 -21.76
CA SER A 265 12.95 -3.91 -22.20
C SER A 265 13.21 -4.83 -21.01
N THR A 266 12.76 -6.07 -21.09
CA THR A 266 12.87 -7.10 -20.05
C THR A 266 13.48 -8.36 -20.66
N GLU A 267 14.67 -8.74 -20.20
CA GLU A 267 15.29 -10.02 -20.53
C GLU A 267 14.82 -11.09 -19.53
N TYR A 268 14.62 -12.32 -20.00
CA TYR A 268 14.31 -13.46 -19.13
C TYR A 268 15.27 -14.62 -19.33
N ASP A 269 15.55 -15.35 -18.25
CA ASP A 269 16.28 -16.60 -18.31
C ASP A 269 15.42 -17.78 -18.80
N ALA A 270 16.09 -18.93 -18.98
CA ALA A 270 15.50 -20.18 -19.46
C ALA A 270 14.39 -20.76 -18.55
N ASN A 271 14.42 -20.45 -17.25
CA ASN A 271 13.48 -20.94 -16.23
C ASN A 271 12.23 -20.07 -16.13
N GLY A 272 12.34 -18.77 -16.38
CA GLY A 272 11.23 -17.83 -16.21
C GLY A 272 11.61 -16.49 -15.59
N ASN A 273 12.78 -16.38 -14.96
CA ASN A 273 13.13 -15.24 -14.12
C ASN A 273 13.61 -14.06 -14.96
N VAL A 274 13.38 -12.83 -14.48
CA VAL A 274 13.82 -11.60 -15.13
C VAL A 274 15.34 -11.47 -14.97
N SER A 275 16.11 -11.76 -16.01
CA SER A 275 17.58 -11.68 -15.95
C SER A 275 18.09 -10.24 -16.05
N ALA A 276 17.33 -9.36 -16.70
CA ALA A 276 17.62 -7.93 -16.76
C ALA A 276 16.39 -7.07 -17.07
N VAL A 277 16.46 -5.79 -16.68
CA VAL A 277 15.57 -4.73 -17.14
C VAL A 277 16.42 -3.57 -17.65
N THR A 278 16.08 -3.07 -18.84
CA THR A 278 16.75 -1.94 -19.51
C THR A 278 15.77 -0.79 -19.67
N ASP A 279 16.17 0.41 -19.26
CA ASP A 279 15.38 1.64 -19.40
C ASP A 279 15.48 2.26 -20.82
N GLY A 280 14.76 3.35 -21.06
CA GLY A 280 14.77 4.05 -22.35
C GLY A 280 16.08 4.80 -22.67
N LEU A 281 17.03 4.87 -21.74
CA LEU A 281 18.40 5.37 -21.97
C LEU A 281 19.41 4.23 -22.22
N GLY A 282 18.99 2.97 -22.11
CA GLY A 282 19.88 1.80 -22.20
C GLY A 282 20.56 1.42 -20.88
N ASN A 283 20.28 2.11 -19.77
CA ASN A 283 20.77 1.69 -18.46
C ASN A 283 20.13 0.35 -18.09
N THR A 284 20.96 -0.64 -17.76
CA THR A 284 20.49 -2.02 -17.56
C THR A 284 20.80 -2.50 -16.15
N THR A 285 19.76 -2.85 -15.40
CA THR A 285 19.88 -3.58 -14.12
C THR A 285 19.78 -5.07 -14.40
N ARG A 286 20.66 -5.88 -13.80
CA ARG A 286 20.71 -7.34 -13.99
C ARG A 286 20.49 -8.09 -12.68
N TYR A 287 19.92 -9.29 -12.75
CA TYR A 287 19.53 -10.07 -11.57
C TYR A 287 20.08 -11.49 -11.63
N GLY A 288 20.74 -11.91 -10.54
CA GLY A 288 21.21 -13.28 -10.34
C GLY A 288 20.21 -14.10 -9.52
N TYR A 289 20.10 -15.39 -9.82
CA TYR A 289 19.19 -16.33 -9.16
C TYR A 289 19.90 -17.63 -8.79
N ASP A 290 19.53 -18.24 -7.67
CA ASP A 290 19.98 -19.57 -7.28
C ASP A 290 19.21 -20.70 -8.01
N ALA A 291 19.58 -21.95 -7.69
CA ALA A 291 18.97 -23.15 -8.24
C ALA A 291 17.50 -23.40 -7.80
N LEU A 292 16.96 -22.57 -6.90
CA LEU A 292 15.55 -22.55 -6.50
C LEU A 292 14.81 -21.33 -7.09
N ASN A 293 15.45 -20.58 -7.99
CA ASN A 293 14.94 -19.35 -8.60
C ASN A 293 14.71 -18.19 -7.60
N ARG A 294 15.42 -18.19 -6.45
CA ARG A 294 15.43 -17.07 -5.50
C ARG A 294 16.49 -16.07 -5.92
N GLN A 295 16.18 -14.77 -5.89
CA GLN A 295 17.11 -13.72 -6.33
C GLN A 295 18.29 -13.60 -5.36
N THR A 296 19.51 -13.88 -5.83
CA THR A 296 20.75 -13.79 -5.04
C THR A 296 21.53 -12.50 -5.27
N THR A 297 21.37 -11.83 -6.41
CA THR A 297 21.98 -10.52 -6.66
C THR A 297 21.05 -9.57 -7.40
N ALA A 298 21.25 -8.27 -7.15
CA ALA A 298 20.91 -7.20 -8.09
C ALA A 298 22.21 -6.48 -8.45
N THR A 299 22.43 -6.22 -9.73
CA THR A 299 23.57 -5.49 -10.27
C THR A 299 23.05 -4.28 -11.03
N ASP A 300 23.37 -3.08 -10.57
CA ASP A 300 22.94 -1.83 -11.21
C ASP A 300 23.75 -1.49 -12.47
N ALA A 301 23.36 -0.44 -13.19
CA ALA A 301 24.00 -0.03 -14.43
C ALA A 301 25.38 0.67 -14.25
N LEU A 302 25.85 0.84 -13.01
CA LEU A 302 27.25 1.14 -12.68
C LEU A 302 28.03 -0.11 -12.20
N ASN A 303 27.43 -1.29 -12.35
CA ASN A 303 27.95 -2.60 -11.93
C ASN A 303 28.10 -2.76 -10.42
N LYS A 304 27.40 -1.97 -9.59
CA LYS A 304 27.41 -2.13 -8.14
C LYS A 304 26.41 -3.23 -7.75
N ILE A 305 26.78 -4.07 -6.78
CA ILE A 305 26.08 -5.34 -6.51
C ILE A 305 25.51 -5.38 -5.10
N THR A 306 24.19 -5.49 -4.97
CA THR A 306 23.53 -5.92 -3.74
C THR A 306 23.38 -7.44 -3.76
N THR A 307 23.80 -8.12 -2.70
CA THR A 307 23.73 -9.58 -2.58
C THR A 307 22.75 -9.99 -1.50
N THR A 308 21.89 -10.96 -1.80
CA THR A 308 20.92 -11.57 -0.87
C THR A 308 21.27 -13.04 -0.70
N THR A 309 21.32 -13.52 0.55
CA THR A 309 21.50 -14.94 0.86
C THR A 309 20.28 -15.50 1.57
N TYR A 310 20.06 -16.81 1.46
CA TYR A 310 18.91 -17.51 2.03
C TYR A 310 19.36 -18.70 2.89
N ASP A 311 18.53 -19.08 3.85
CA ASP A 311 18.70 -20.30 4.63
C ASP A 311 18.24 -21.56 3.86
N ASN A 312 18.18 -22.69 4.56
CA ASN A 312 17.82 -23.98 3.97
C ASN A 312 16.35 -24.10 3.54
N VAL A 313 15.46 -23.19 3.96
CA VAL A 313 14.02 -23.25 3.67
C VAL A 313 13.47 -22.03 2.92
N GLY A 314 14.28 -20.97 2.74
CA GLY A 314 13.91 -19.79 1.94
C GLY A 314 13.78 -18.49 2.72
N ASN A 315 14.08 -18.47 4.01
CA ASN A 315 14.17 -17.22 4.77
C ASN A 315 15.42 -16.44 4.31
N ILE A 316 15.35 -15.10 4.28
CA ILE A 316 16.52 -14.26 3.94
C ILE A 316 17.52 -14.34 5.09
N ALA A 317 18.68 -14.98 4.87
CA ALA A 317 19.73 -15.11 5.87
C ALA A 317 20.60 -13.85 5.96
N SER A 318 20.80 -13.12 4.86
CA SER A 318 21.45 -11.80 4.89
C SER A 318 21.15 -10.95 3.66
N VAL A 319 21.30 -9.63 3.82
CA VAL A 319 21.51 -8.66 2.74
C VAL A 319 22.90 -8.03 2.91
N THR A 320 23.61 -7.85 1.80
CA THR A 320 24.92 -7.21 1.73
C THR A 320 24.89 -6.14 0.65
N ASP A 321 25.25 -4.91 1.01
CA ASP A 321 25.29 -3.76 0.10
C ASP A 321 26.59 -3.74 -0.75
N PRO A 322 26.72 -2.85 -1.76
CA PRO A 322 27.91 -2.78 -2.61
C PRO A 322 29.21 -2.39 -1.88
N LEU A 323 29.14 -1.83 -0.67
CA LEU A 323 30.29 -1.53 0.18
C LEU A 323 30.67 -2.72 1.09
N ASN A 324 29.95 -3.84 0.96
CA ASN A 324 30.03 -5.06 1.78
C ASN A 324 29.48 -4.91 3.20
N ASN A 325 28.72 -3.85 3.50
CA ASN A 325 28.03 -3.75 4.79
C ASN A 325 26.92 -4.82 4.82
N LYS A 326 26.91 -5.66 5.86
CA LYS A 326 26.07 -6.86 5.91
C LYS A 326 25.15 -6.88 7.12
N THR A 327 23.84 -6.92 6.86
CA THR A 327 22.83 -7.23 7.87
C THR A 327 22.39 -8.69 7.69
N SER A 328 22.44 -9.46 8.77
CA SER A 328 22.09 -10.89 8.80
C SER A 328 20.87 -11.12 9.68
N PHE A 329 20.06 -12.12 9.36
CA PHE A 329 18.83 -12.44 10.09
C PHE A 329 18.87 -13.88 10.59
N THR A 330 18.34 -14.12 11.78
CA THR A 330 18.11 -15.47 12.29
C THR A 330 16.62 -15.70 12.53
N TYR A 331 16.22 -16.96 12.57
CA TYR A 331 14.82 -17.38 12.67
C TYR A 331 14.65 -18.37 13.84
N ASP A 332 13.43 -18.51 14.33
CA ASP A 332 13.06 -19.59 15.25
C ASP A 332 12.63 -20.86 14.49
N GLU A 333 12.32 -21.93 15.23
CA GLU A 333 11.90 -23.22 14.66
C GLU A 333 10.55 -23.16 13.92
N LEU A 334 9.83 -22.04 13.98
CA LEU A 334 8.62 -21.77 13.19
C LEU A 334 8.90 -20.80 12.02
N ASN A 335 10.19 -20.59 11.68
CA ASN A 335 10.66 -19.72 10.60
C ASN A 335 10.26 -18.24 10.77
N ARG A 336 10.14 -17.75 12.01
CA ARG A 336 9.84 -16.33 12.32
C ARG A 336 11.12 -15.60 12.71
N ARG A 337 11.30 -14.33 12.27
CA ARG A 337 12.55 -13.57 12.45
C ARG A 337 12.87 -13.39 13.95
N LYS A 338 13.87 -14.10 14.45
CA LYS A 338 14.29 -14.10 15.86
C LYS A 338 15.30 -12.99 16.16
N THR A 339 16.24 -12.75 15.24
CA THR A 339 17.18 -11.60 15.32
C THR A 339 17.42 -10.96 13.97
N GLU A 340 17.89 -9.72 14.02
CA GLU A 340 18.47 -8.96 12.93
C GLU A 340 19.74 -8.31 13.44
N THR A 341 20.89 -8.63 12.85
CA THR A 341 22.21 -8.17 13.28
C THR A 341 22.92 -7.47 12.14
N ASN A 342 23.18 -6.17 12.31
CA ASN A 342 24.09 -5.42 11.46
C ASN A 342 25.54 -5.77 11.88
N LEU A 343 26.22 -6.60 11.09
CA LEU A 343 27.52 -7.14 11.45
C LEU A 343 28.64 -6.09 11.57
N PRO A 344 28.74 -5.06 10.69
CA PRO A 344 29.83 -4.09 10.79
C PRO A 344 29.84 -3.24 12.07
N LEU A 345 28.69 -3.08 12.73
CA LEU A 345 28.53 -2.38 14.01
C LEU A 345 28.18 -3.34 15.17
N ASN A 346 28.03 -4.64 14.89
CA ASN A 346 27.48 -5.67 15.79
C ASN A 346 26.14 -5.33 16.48
N ARG A 347 25.39 -4.35 15.95
CA ARG A 347 24.09 -3.92 16.48
C ARG A 347 23.04 -5.00 16.20
N THR A 348 22.29 -5.41 17.22
CA THR A 348 21.32 -6.53 17.11
C THR A 348 19.95 -6.17 17.65
N ARG A 349 18.93 -6.25 16.79
CA ARG A 349 17.50 -6.27 17.15
C ARG A 349 17.07 -7.73 17.37
N SER A 350 16.13 -7.97 18.29
CA SER A 350 15.64 -9.33 18.57
C SER A 350 14.16 -9.36 18.95
N TYR A 351 13.50 -10.48 18.63
CA TYR A 351 12.05 -10.60 18.66
C TYR A 351 11.62 -11.94 19.28
N THR A 352 10.49 -11.92 20.00
CA THR A 352 9.82 -13.14 20.47
C THR A 352 8.35 -13.13 20.07
N TYR A 353 7.75 -14.31 19.94
CA TYR A 353 6.39 -14.49 19.46
C TYR A 353 5.62 -15.46 20.35
N ASP A 354 4.29 -15.36 20.35
CA ASP A 354 3.42 -16.39 20.91
C ASP A 354 3.32 -17.61 19.97
N SER A 355 2.39 -18.53 20.22
CA SER A 355 2.26 -19.72 19.37
C SER A 355 1.62 -19.45 18.00
N VAL A 356 0.85 -18.37 17.83
CA VAL A 356 0.18 -18.05 16.55
C VAL A 356 0.97 -17.05 15.69
N GLY A 357 2.10 -16.55 16.22
CA GLY A 357 3.02 -15.66 15.51
C GLY A 357 2.81 -14.18 15.81
N ASN A 358 2.01 -13.82 16.81
CA ASN A 358 1.93 -12.45 17.30
C ASN A 358 3.25 -12.07 17.97
N LEU A 359 3.80 -10.90 17.66
CA LEU A 359 5.04 -10.39 18.23
C LEU A 359 4.82 -10.04 19.72
N LEU A 360 5.38 -10.83 20.65
CA LEU A 360 5.26 -10.60 22.09
C LEU A 360 6.27 -9.58 22.63
N THR A 361 7.51 -9.62 22.15
CA THR A 361 8.53 -8.62 22.50
C THR A 361 9.39 -8.24 21.30
N ALA A 362 9.76 -6.97 21.23
CA ALA A 362 10.83 -6.48 20.38
C ALA A 362 11.86 -5.76 21.25
N LYS A 363 13.10 -6.24 21.24
CA LYS A 363 14.25 -5.55 21.85
C LYS A 363 15.09 -4.95 20.73
N ASP A 364 15.34 -3.65 20.82
CA ASP A 364 16.10 -2.92 19.80
C ASP A 364 17.62 -2.97 20.05
N GLY A 365 18.41 -2.43 19.13
CA GLY A 365 19.88 -2.38 19.24
C GLY A 365 20.40 -1.38 20.29
N ASN A 366 19.54 -0.49 20.81
CA ASN A 366 19.77 0.27 22.04
C ASN A 366 19.49 -0.57 23.31
N ASN A 367 19.15 -1.86 23.16
CA ASN A 367 18.70 -2.77 24.21
C ASN A 367 17.38 -2.39 24.90
N ARG A 368 16.64 -1.41 24.38
CA ARG A 368 15.31 -1.00 24.88
C ARG A 368 14.28 -2.05 24.48
N THR A 369 13.33 -2.34 25.36
CA THR A 369 12.35 -3.42 25.14
C THR A 369 10.93 -2.88 25.02
N ARG A 370 10.26 -3.23 23.93
CA ARG A 370 8.80 -3.14 23.77
C ARG A 370 8.19 -4.53 23.96
N LYS A 371 7.06 -4.59 24.66
CA LYS A 371 6.24 -5.79 24.86
C LYS A 371 4.84 -5.51 24.32
N PHE A 372 4.19 -6.50 23.74
CA PHE A 372 2.84 -6.36 23.18
C PHE A 372 1.90 -7.39 23.80
N VAL A 373 0.62 -7.02 23.90
CA VAL A 373 -0.47 -7.89 24.37
C VAL A 373 -1.58 -7.85 23.31
N TYR A 374 -2.18 -8.99 23.04
CA TYR A 374 -3.20 -9.17 22.01
C TYR A 374 -4.53 -9.56 22.67
N ASP A 375 -5.64 -9.25 22.01
CA ASP A 375 -6.98 -9.59 22.46
C ASP A 375 -7.41 -10.97 21.97
N GLN A 376 -8.69 -11.33 22.22
CA GLN A 376 -9.21 -12.62 21.82
C GLN A 376 -9.38 -12.84 20.29
N LEU A 377 -8.93 -11.91 19.43
CA LEU A 377 -8.94 -12.03 17.96
C LEU A 377 -7.56 -11.75 17.31
N ASN A 378 -6.46 -11.83 18.08
CA ASN A 378 -5.10 -11.46 17.65
C ASN A 378 -4.95 -9.97 17.28
N ARG A 379 -5.79 -9.09 17.81
CA ARG A 379 -5.65 -7.64 17.63
C ARG A 379 -4.81 -7.09 18.80
N PRO A 380 -3.73 -6.33 18.57
CA PRO A 380 -2.96 -5.65 19.62
C PRO A 380 -3.85 -4.83 20.54
N LYS A 381 -3.95 -5.29 21.79
CA LYS A 381 -4.66 -4.64 22.89
C LYS A 381 -3.75 -3.64 23.62
N GLU A 382 -2.47 -3.95 23.80
CA GLU A 382 -1.51 -3.07 24.48
C GLU A 382 -0.11 -3.16 23.84
N GLU A 383 0.62 -2.04 23.85
CA GLU A 383 2.08 -1.97 23.71
C GLU A 383 2.66 -1.33 24.98
N GLN A 384 3.59 -2.00 25.64
CA GLN A 384 4.25 -1.59 26.88
C GLN A 384 5.73 -1.36 26.61
N TRP A 385 6.25 -0.18 26.95
CA TRP A 385 7.69 0.13 26.90
C TRP A 385 8.30 -0.18 28.25
N LEU A 386 9.34 -1.01 28.31
CA LEU A 386 9.89 -1.54 29.56
C LEU A 386 11.27 -0.94 29.88
N ASN A 387 11.48 -0.52 31.13
CA ASN A 387 12.79 -0.13 31.63
C ASN A 387 13.71 -1.34 31.87
N SER A 388 14.94 -1.10 32.33
CA SER A 388 15.94 -2.14 32.64
C SER A 388 15.52 -3.13 33.75
N ALA A 389 14.53 -2.80 34.58
CA ALA A 389 13.93 -3.69 35.57
C ALA A 389 12.70 -4.46 35.04
N ASN A 390 12.41 -4.36 33.73
CA ASN A 390 11.22 -4.87 33.05
C ASN A 390 9.87 -4.24 33.50
N THR A 391 9.90 -3.11 34.20
CA THR A 391 8.69 -2.37 34.58
C THR A 391 8.20 -1.50 33.41
N PRO A 392 6.89 -1.52 33.07
CA PRO A 392 6.32 -0.60 32.09
C PRO A 392 6.50 0.88 32.50
N ILE A 393 7.04 1.68 31.59
CA ILE A 393 7.19 3.16 31.74
C ILE A 393 6.30 3.95 30.76
N ARG A 394 5.79 3.30 29.71
CA ARG A 394 4.68 3.79 28.87
C ARG A 394 3.79 2.60 28.52
N THR A 395 2.48 2.80 28.49
CA THR A 395 1.53 1.84 27.90
C THR A 395 0.68 2.58 26.87
N ILE A 396 0.59 2.02 25.67
CA ILE A 396 -0.34 2.40 24.61
C ILE A 396 -1.41 1.30 24.60
N SER A 397 -2.68 1.66 24.64
CA SER A 397 -3.81 0.74 24.81
C SER A 397 -4.86 0.93 23.72
N ASN A 398 -5.38 -0.18 23.19
CA ASN A 398 -6.40 -0.22 22.14
C ASN A 398 -7.64 -0.97 22.63
N THR A 399 -8.80 -0.55 22.16
CA THR A 399 -10.04 -1.32 22.27
C THR A 399 -10.77 -1.32 20.93
N TYR A 400 -11.57 -2.35 20.67
CA TYR A 400 -12.24 -2.57 19.39
C TYR A 400 -13.72 -2.88 19.58
N ASP A 401 -14.50 -2.77 18.51
CA ASP A 401 -15.85 -3.32 18.45
C ASP A 401 -15.87 -4.82 18.06
N ALA A 402 -17.08 -5.37 17.96
CA ALA A 402 -17.32 -6.76 17.58
C ALA A 402 -17.13 -7.04 16.07
N ALA A 403 -17.09 -6.02 15.21
CA ALA A 403 -16.84 -6.20 13.77
C ALA A 403 -15.36 -6.12 13.38
N GLY A 404 -14.50 -5.60 14.26
CA GLY A 404 -13.06 -5.48 14.03
C GLY A 404 -12.48 -4.08 14.25
N GLN A 405 -13.33 -3.06 14.39
CA GLN A 405 -12.96 -1.66 14.19
C GLN A 405 -12.43 -1.03 15.48
N LEU A 406 -11.38 -0.19 15.38
CA LEU A 406 -10.73 0.43 16.54
C LEU A 406 -11.69 1.45 17.18
N LYS A 407 -12.11 1.22 18.42
CA LYS A 407 -13.02 2.08 19.18
C LYS A 407 -12.32 3.13 20.02
N ASN A 408 -11.22 2.78 20.67
CA ASN A 408 -10.41 3.76 21.41
C ASN A 408 -8.93 3.40 21.28
N ILE A 409 -8.07 4.42 21.28
CA ILE A 409 -6.63 4.30 21.46
C ILE A 409 -6.16 5.36 22.47
N ASN A 410 -5.47 4.92 23.53
CA ASN A 410 -5.05 5.79 24.64
C ASN A 410 -3.61 5.50 25.07
N ASP A 411 -2.82 6.53 25.31
CA ASP A 411 -1.50 6.50 25.95
C ASP A 411 -1.32 7.76 26.84
N PRO A 412 -0.17 7.97 27.51
CA PRO A 412 0.00 9.12 28.43
C PRO A 412 -0.05 10.51 27.79
N ASP A 413 0.11 10.64 26.47
CA ASP A 413 0.06 11.92 25.76
C ASP A 413 -1.26 12.13 24.99
N ALA A 414 -2.01 11.05 24.69
CA ALA A 414 -3.20 11.10 23.82
C ALA A 414 -4.31 10.12 24.22
N SER A 415 -5.57 10.56 24.08
CA SER A 415 -6.78 9.75 24.23
C SER A 415 -7.70 10.01 23.04
N TYR A 416 -8.07 8.96 22.30
CA TYR A 416 -9.00 9.07 21.17
C TYR A 416 -10.11 8.03 21.24
N ALA A 417 -11.36 8.48 21.10
CA ALA A 417 -12.53 7.64 20.87
C ALA A 417 -12.99 7.75 19.40
N LEU A 418 -13.39 6.62 18.81
CA LEU A 418 -13.77 6.50 17.40
C LEU A 418 -15.12 5.76 17.29
N THR A 419 -15.97 6.23 16.38
CA THR A 419 -17.28 5.59 16.07
C THR A 419 -17.41 5.31 14.57
N TYR A 420 -18.32 4.41 14.20
CA TYR A 420 -18.51 3.98 12.81
C TYR A 420 -19.97 3.84 12.42
N ASP A 421 -20.29 4.15 11.17
CA ASP A 421 -21.63 4.05 10.62
C ASP A 421 -22.02 2.60 10.22
N LEU A 422 -23.23 2.44 9.68
CA LEU A 422 -23.77 1.13 9.26
C LEU A 422 -23.02 0.47 8.09
N ALA A 423 -22.26 1.22 7.28
CA ALA A 423 -21.37 0.64 6.27
C ALA A 423 -19.94 0.42 6.81
N GLY A 424 -19.64 0.88 8.03
CA GLY A 424 -18.36 0.73 8.69
C GLY A 424 -17.39 1.90 8.46
N ASN A 425 -17.85 3.02 7.91
CA ASN A 425 -16.99 4.20 7.77
C ASN A 425 -16.88 4.94 9.09
N LEU A 426 -15.77 5.65 9.29
CA LEU A 426 -15.48 6.43 10.49
C LEU A 426 -16.50 7.57 10.64
N GLU A 427 -17.41 7.52 11.61
CA GLU A 427 -18.40 8.58 11.83
C GLU A 427 -17.83 9.69 12.71
N THR A 428 -17.05 9.38 13.74
CA THR A 428 -16.37 10.39 14.58
C THR A 428 -14.95 9.99 14.99
N VAL A 429 -14.14 11.02 15.25
CA VAL A 429 -12.92 10.95 16.07
C VAL A 429 -13.02 12.04 17.14
N ASP A 430 -12.99 11.66 18.40
CA ASP A 430 -13.04 12.54 19.56
C ASP A 430 -11.73 12.43 20.34
N ASN A 431 -11.05 13.54 20.63
CA ASN A 431 -9.80 13.55 21.41
C ASN A 431 -10.03 13.64 22.94
N ALA A 432 -11.27 13.52 23.41
CA ALA A 432 -11.63 13.68 24.82
C ALA A 432 -10.70 12.91 25.77
N GLY A 433 -10.19 13.62 26.78
CA GLY A 433 -9.21 13.10 27.74
C GLY A 433 -7.74 13.30 27.33
N THR A 434 -7.44 13.80 26.12
CA THR A 434 -6.06 14.16 25.73
C THR A 434 -5.55 15.33 26.59
N PRO A 435 -4.40 15.21 27.29
CA PRO A 435 -3.91 16.26 28.18
C PRO A 435 -3.52 17.56 27.46
N ASN A 436 -3.87 18.69 28.06
CA ASN A 436 -3.45 20.04 27.65
C ASN A 436 -3.71 20.36 26.17
N VAL A 437 -4.89 20.00 25.65
CA VAL A 437 -5.42 20.43 24.35
C VAL A 437 -6.93 20.65 24.48
N PRO A 438 -7.55 21.57 23.74
CA PRO A 438 -9.01 21.66 23.68
C PRO A 438 -9.64 20.35 23.19
N ASN A 439 -10.86 20.07 23.65
CA ASN A 439 -11.59 18.94 23.13
C ASN A 439 -12.03 19.24 21.69
N VAL A 440 -11.59 18.42 20.74
CA VAL A 440 -11.95 18.48 19.33
C VAL A 440 -12.63 17.16 18.95
N LEU A 441 -13.91 17.27 18.63
CA LEU A 441 -14.69 16.22 17.99
C LEU A 441 -14.73 16.48 16.48
N LEU A 442 -14.09 15.62 15.69
CA LEU A 442 -14.29 15.53 14.26
C LEU A 442 -15.47 14.60 13.99
N LYS A 443 -16.44 15.04 13.19
CA LYS A 443 -17.55 14.21 12.70
C LYS A 443 -17.60 14.20 11.18
N TYR A 444 -17.71 13.02 10.61
CA TYR A 444 -17.73 12.74 9.18
C TYR A 444 -19.16 12.41 8.72
N THR A 445 -19.46 12.67 7.45
CA THR A 445 -20.71 12.27 6.80
C THR A 445 -20.43 11.83 5.37
N TYR A 446 -21.26 10.92 4.86
CA TYR A 446 -21.02 10.19 3.62
C TYR A 446 -22.26 10.18 2.71
N ASN A 447 -22.07 10.09 1.41
CA ASN A 447 -23.13 9.73 0.45
C ASN A 447 -23.46 8.22 0.51
N ASN A 448 -24.39 7.76 -0.34
CA ASN A 448 -25.04 6.43 -0.31
C ASN A 448 -24.16 5.23 -0.74
N VAL A 449 -22.88 5.22 -0.38
CA VAL A 449 -21.82 4.55 -1.17
C VAL A 449 -20.41 4.73 -0.60
N ASN A 450 -20.23 5.77 0.22
CA ASN A 450 -19.19 5.95 1.22
C ASN A 450 -18.00 6.89 0.88
N ASN A 451 -18.14 7.76 -0.12
CA ASN A 451 -17.33 8.98 -0.22
C ASN A 451 -17.69 10.01 0.89
N PRO A 452 -16.69 10.63 1.56
CA PRO A 452 -16.94 11.63 2.60
C PRO A 452 -17.42 12.96 1.99
N ILE A 453 -18.67 13.34 2.24
CA ILE A 453 -19.25 14.59 1.73
C ILE A 453 -19.02 15.79 2.66
N SER A 454 -18.79 15.56 3.95
CA SER A 454 -18.43 16.63 4.90
C SER A 454 -17.73 16.10 6.15
N VAL A 455 -16.79 16.90 6.68
CA VAL A 455 -16.14 16.73 7.98
C VAL A 455 -16.30 18.03 8.78
N THR A 456 -16.91 17.94 9.95
CA THR A 456 -17.13 19.09 10.86
C THR A 456 -16.24 18.97 12.09
N ASP A 457 -15.62 20.07 12.51
CA ASP A 457 -14.88 20.15 13.77
C ASP A 457 -15.68 20.92 14.84
N THR A 458 -15.84 20.29 15.99
CA THR A 458 -16.51 20.84 17.18
C THR A 458 -15.46 21.00 18.28
N ILE A 459 -15.18 22.25 18.67
CA ILE A 459 -14.15 22.59 19.66
C ILE A 459 -14.82 23.00 20.97
N ASN A 460 -14.51 22.29 22.06
CA ASN A 460 -15.13 22.43 23.39
C ASN A 460 -16.67 22.45 23.32
N GLY A 461 -17.24 21.48 22.60
CA GLY A 461 -18.69 21.35 22.38
C GLY A 461 -19.33 22.36 21.43
N GLN A 462 -18.56 23.31 20.87
CA GLN A 462 -19.06 24.30 19.91
C GLN A 462 -18.63 23.97 18.48
N LEU A 463 -19.58 23.80 17.56
CA LEU A 463 -19.29 23.64 16.13
C LEU A 463 -18.53 24.87 15.61
N ARG A 464 -17.33 24.67 15.08
CA ARG A 464 -16.48 25.74 14.54
C ARG A 464 -16.43 25.69 13.04
N GLY A 465 -15.73 24.71 12.46
CA GLY A 465 -15.58 24.56 11.02
C GLY A 465 -16.41 23.44 10.41
N THR A 466 -16.57 23.53 9.10
CA THR A 466 -17.17 22.51 8.24
C THR A 466 -16.38 22.48 6.94
N LYS A 467 -15.65 21.39 6.72
CA LYS A 467 -15.08 21.00 5.43
C LYS A 467 -16.14 20.23 4.66
N SER A 468 -16.38 20.53 3.40
CA SER A 468 -17.31 19.77 2.55
C SER A 468 -16.70 19.46 1.19
N PHE A 469 -17.17 18.38 0.56
CA PHE A 469 -16.66 17.86 -0.69
C PHE A 469 -17.77 17.77 -1.74
N THR A 470 -17.42 17.88 -3.01
CA THR A 470 -18.28 17.52 -4.14
C THR A 470 -17.49 16.63 -5.10
N TYR A 471 -18.19 15.71 -5.75
CA TYR A 471 -17.61 14.69 -6.62
C TYR A 471 -18.14 14.83 -8.04
N ASP A 472 -17.39 14.33 -9.03
CA ASP A 472 -17.94 14.02 -10.36
C ASP A 472 -18.47 12.58 -10.44
N ASP A 473 -19.01 12.21 -11.59
CA ASP A 473 -19.61 10.89 -11.80
C ASP A 473 -18.58 9.75 -11.74
N ALA A 474 -17.30 10.09 -11.97
CA ALA A 474 -16.11 9.26 -11.79
C ALA A 474 -15.62 9.18 -10.33
N ASN A 475 -16.29 9.89 -9.42
CA ASN A 475 -16.06 9.90 -7.96
C ASN A 475 -14.69 10.47 -7.56
N ARG A 476 -14.20 11.40 -8.40
CA ARG A 476 -13.06 12.27 -8.14
C ARG A 476 -13.58 13.56 -7.51
N VAL A 477 -12.85 14.14 -6.55
CA VAL A 477 -13.28 15.36 -5.84
C VAL A 477 -13.18 16.57 -6.76
N THR A 478 -14.30 17.13 -7.20
CA THR A 478 -14.38 18.34 -8.03
C THR A 478 -14.44 19.64 -7.23
N ARG A 479 -14.75 19.56 -5.93
CA ARG A 479 -14.73 20.73 -5.03
C ARG A 479 -14.42 20.34 -3.60
N ILE A 480 -13.66 21.19 -2.92
CA ILE A 480 -13.58 21.23 -1.46
C ILE A 480 -13.94 22.65 -0.99
N THR A 481 -14.79 22.76 0.02
CA THR A 481 -15.06 24.04 0.72
C THR A 481 -14.73 23.95 2.20
N GLN A 482 -14.40 25.07 2.82
CA GLN A 482 -14.26 25.19 4.28
C GLN A 482 -14.91 26.50 4.74
N SER A 483 -15.74 26.45 5.79
CA SER A 483 -16.42 27.63 6.35
C SER A 483 -16.94 27.34 7.76
N GLY A 484 -17.37 28.37 8.50
CA GLY A 484 -18.02 28.19 9.80
C GLY A 484 -17.92 29.40 10.74
N ASN A 485 -18.17 29.17 12.03
CA ASN A 485 -18.19 30.24 13.04
C ASN A 485 -16.76 30.62 13.46
N GLY A 486 -16.29 31.77 12.97
CA GLY A 486 -14.89 32.19 13.12
C GLY A 486 -13.93 31.44 12.20
N VAL A 487 -14.41 31.03 11.02
CA VAL A 487 -13.62 30.33 9.98
C VAL A 487 -13.81 31.04 8.64
N SER A 488 -12.76 31.67 8.14
CA SER A 488 -12.74 32.36 6.84
C SER A 488 -13.10 31.40 5.71
N SER A 489 -14.09 31.77 4.91
CA SER A 489 -14.61 30.95 3.83
C SER A 489 -13.55 30.62 2.78
N LYS A 490 -13.50 29.37 2.36
CA LYS A 490 -12.56 28.85 1.35
C LYS A 490 -13.31 27.95 0.38
N ARG A 491 -12.96 28.01 -0.90
CA ARG A 491 -13.40 27.07 -1.91
C ARG A 491 -12.27 26.76 -2.87
N VAL A 492 -12.09 25.48 -3.17
CA VAL A 492 -11.14 24.98 -4.17
C VAL A 492 -11.91 24.07 -5.12
N ASP A 493 -12.04 24.51 -6.36
CA ASP A 493 -12.63 23.72 -7.45
C ASP A 493 -11.51 23.00 -8.21
N MET A 494 -11.74 21.75 -8.60
CA MET A 494 -10.76 20.87 -9.25
C MET A 494 -11.32 20.33 -10.57
N GLY A 495 -10.64 20.64 -11.67
CA GLY A 495 -10.91 20.11 -12.99
C GLY A 495 -10.03 18.90 -13.31
N TYR A 496 -10.57 17.93 -14.02
CA TYR A 496 -9.85 16.74 -14.50
C TYR A 496 -9.96 16.62 -16.02
N ASP A 497 -9.04 15.88 -16.63
CA ASP A 497 -9.18 15.41 -18.00
C ASP A 497 -9.86 14.02 -18.10
N ALA A 498 -9.90 13.47 -19.31
CA ALA A 498 -10.49 12.17 -19.60
C ALA A 498 -9.70 11.00 -18.99
N ALA A 499 -8.38 11.12 -18.83
CA ALA A 499 -7.51 10.10 -18.24
C ALA A 499 -7.41 10.22 -16.71
N GLY A 500 -8.13 11.16 -16.09
CA GLY A 500 -8.12 11.38 -14.64
C GLY A 500 -6.95 12.22 -14.13
N GLN A 501 -6.20 12.85 -15.02
CA GLN A 501 -5.15 13.79 -14.61
C GLN A 501 -5.79 15.11 -14.14
N VAL A 502 -5.19 15.77 -13.14
CA VAL A 502 -5.67 17.07 -12.64
C VAL A 502 -5.36 18.12 -13.70
N LYS A 503 -6.40 18.69 -14.30
CA LYS A 503 -6.30 19.69 -15.37
C LYS A 503 -6.19 21.11 -14.81
N ASP A 504 -6.97 21.42 -13.79
CA ASP A 504 -6.89 22.72 -13.10
C ASP A 504 -7.34 22.68 -11.64
N VAL A 505 -6.84 23.63 -10.84
CA VAL A 505 -7.21 23.80 -9.43
C VAL A 505 -7.43 25.29 -9.16
N THR A 506 -8.69 25.71 -8.99
CA THR A 506 -9.09 27.11 -8.85
C THR A 506 -9.47 27.43 -7.40
N ARG A 507 -8.73 28.35 -6.77
CA ARG A 507 -8.85 28.75 -5.35
C ARG A 507 -9.64 30.05 -5.21
N TYR A 508 -10.56 30.09 -4.25
CA TYR A 508 -11.41 31.24 -3.93
C TYR A 508 -11.48 31.51 -2.42
N SER A 509 -11.47 32.80 -2.05
CA SER A 509 -11.63 33.31 -0.69
C SER A 509 -13.09 33.51 -0.26
N ASP A 510 -14.04 32.97 -1.04
CA ASP A 510 -15.47 32.87 -0.69
C ASP A 510 -16.08 31.56 -1.22
N LEU A 511 -17.31 31.25 -0.78
CA LEU A 511 -18.04 30.06 -1.24
C LEU A 511 -18.72 30.26 -2.60
N SER A 512 -19.05 31.51 -2.97
CA SER A 512 -19.73 31.85 -4.22
C SER A 512 -18.86 31.60 -5.46
N GLY A 513 -17.54 31.63 -5.32
CA GLY A 513 -16.58 31.55 -6.43
C GLY A 513 -16.32 32.90 -7.08
N THR A 514 -16.41 33.99 -6.30
CA THR A 514 -16.28 35.38 -6.77
C THR A 514 -14.92 35.99 -6.40
N GLY A 515 -14.45 35.77 -5.18
CA GLY A 515 -13.12 36.15 -4.70
C GLY A 515 -12.03 35.23 -5.22
N LEU A 516 -11.72 35.31 -6.53
CA LEU A 516 -10.65 34.51 -7.14
C LEU A 516 -9.29 34.85 -6.49
N VAL A 517 -8.63 33.83 -5.93
CA VAL A 517 -7.27 33.92 -5.38
C VAL A 517 -6.27 33.57 -6.47
N ALA A 518 -6.30 32.33 -6.95
CA ALA A 518 -5.42 31.84 -7.99
C ALA A 518 -6.00 30.59 -8.66
N LYS A 519 -5.83 30.47 -9.97
CA LYS A 519 -6.03 29.24 -10.75
C LYS A 519 -4.68 28.61 -11.06
N SER A 520 -4.53 27.32 -10.76
CA SER A 520 -3.48 26.46 -11.30
C SER A 520 -3.99 25.78 -12.57
N GLU A 521 -3.23 25.78 -13.66
CA GLU A 521 -3.55 25.05 -14.90
C GLU A 521 -2.38 24.13 -15.27
N TYR A 522 -2.67 22.87 -15.55
CA TYR A 522 -1.71 21.79 -15.76
C TYR A 522 -1.75 21.33 -17.22
N ALA A 523 -0.60 21.14 -17.85
CA ALA A 523 -0.47 20.58 -19.20
C ALA A 523 0.43 19.35 -19.21
N TYR A 524 -0.05 18.27 -19.81
CA TYR A 524 0.64 16.99 -19.89
C TYR A 524 1.11 16.69 -21.31
N ASP A 525 2.19 15.91 -21.45
CA ASP A 525 2.51 15.27 -22.72
C ASP A 525 1.70 13.97 -22.93
N ARG A 526 1.87 13.37 -24.11
CA ARG A 526 1.18 12.13 -24.51
C ARG A 526 1.51 10.94 -23.60
N GLY A 527 2.64 10.99 -22.89
CA GLY A 527 3.07 10.03 -21.87
C GLY A 527 2.61 10.40 -20.45
N GLY A 528 1.64 11.32 -20.32
CA GLY A 528 1.04 11.72 -19.04
C GLY A 528 1.95 12.55 -18.14
N ARG A 529 3.12 12.99 -18.62
CA ARG A 529 4.13 13.73 -17.82
C ARG A 529 3.80 15.21 -17.81
N LEU A 530 3.90 15.87 -16.65
CA LEU A 530 3.54 17.28 -16.50
C LEU A 530 4.60 18.18 -17.16
N THR A 531 4.30 18.75 -18.33
CA THR A 531 5.24 19.61 -19.06
C THR A 531 5.14 21.07 -18.65
N GLN A 532 3.98 21.53 -18.20
CA GLN A 532 3.76 22.91 -17.75
C GLN A 532 2.76 22.99 -16.60
N LEU A 533 2.99 23.94 -15.68
CA LEU A 533 2.05 24.35 -14.64
C LEU A 533 2.05 25.88 -14.57
N SER A 534 0.91 26.50 -14.85
CA SER A 534 0.72 27.95 -14.71
C SER A 534 -0.11 28.25 -13.46
N HIS A 535 0.26 29.28 -12.71
CA HIS A 535 -0.54 29.84 -11.63
C HIS A 535 -0.88 31.29 -11.97
N ALA A 536 -2.18 31.63 -12.05
CA ALA A 536 -2.65 32.93 -12.49
C ALA A 536 -3.83 33.46 -11.67
N LYS A 537 -3.95 34.78 -11.51
CA LYS A 537 -5.17 35.45 -11.06
C LYS A 537 -5.79 36.21 -12.24
N GLY A 538 -6.86 35.64 -12.80
CA GLY A 538 -7.41 36.12 -14.08
C GLY A 538 -6.33 36.03 -15.17
N ASN A 539 -6.05 37.14 -15.84
CA ASN A 539 -5.00 37.21 -16.87
C ASN A 539 -3.59 37.49 -16.29
N THR A 540 -3.46 37.74 -14.98
CA THR A 540 -2.17 38.03 -14.35
C THR A 540 -1.48 36.72 -13.94
N ILE A 541 -0.41 36.36 -14.64
CA ILE A 541 0.45 35.24 -14.23
C ILE A 541 1.14 35.59 -12.91
N LEU A 542 1.02 34.69 -11.93
CA LEU A 542 1.69 34.76 -10.64
C LEU A 542 3.03 33.98 -10.72
N ALA A 543 2.97 32.76 -11.24
CA ALA A 543 4.11 31.89 -11.48
C ALA A 543 3.87 30.98 -12.69
N ASN A 544 4.93 30.64 -13.43
CA ASN A 544 4.92 29.61 -14.47
C ASN A 544 6.07 28.64 -14.20
N TYR A 545 5.78 27.35 -14.26
CA TYR A 545 6.75 26.26 -14.20
C TYR A 545 6.66 25.42 -15.48
N ALA A 546 7.80 24.94 -15.98
CA ALA A 546 7.84 23.99 -17.09
C ALA A 546 8.99 22.99 -16.95
N TRP A 547 8.77 21.76 -17.40
CA TRP A 547 9.69 20.64 -17.24
C TRP A 547 10.07 20.01 -18.59
N THR A 548 11.33 19.61 -18.73
CA THR A 548 11.81 18.74 -19.81
C THR A 548 12.18 17.38 -19.26
N TYR A 549 12.10 16.34 -20.09
CA TYR A 549 12.30 14.95 -19.68
C TYR A 549 13.20 14.17 -20.63
N ASP A 550 14.01 13.26 -20.09
CA ASP A 550 14.73 12.25 -20.87
C ASP A 550 13.90 10.97 -21.16
N PHE A 551 14.51 10.04 -21.88
CA PHE A 551 13.90 8.74 -22.25
C PHE A 551 13.73 7.76 -21.07
N ALA A 552 14.32 8.05 -19.90
CA ALA A 552 14.06 7.33 -18.64
C ALA A 552 12.94 7.99 -17.82
N ASN A 553 12.25 9.01 -18.36
CA ASN A 553 11.22 9.80 -17.69
C ASN A 553 11.74 10.54 -16.45
N ARG A 554 12.94 11.12 -16.54
CA ARG A 554 13.58 11.93 -15.49
C ARG A 554 13.60 13.39 -15.91
N VAL A 555 13.35 14.30 -14.99
CA VAL A 555 13.34 15.76 -15.23
C VAL A 555 14.75 16.23 -15.58
N THR A 556 15.01 16.56 -16.85
CA THR A 556 16.32 17.09 -17.31
C THR A 556 16.44 18.60 -17.19
N GLY A 557 15.33 19.30 -16.96
CA GLY A 557 15.36 20.74 -16.72
C GLY A 557 14.04 21.28 -16.20
N PHE A 558 14.13 22.37 -15.45
CA PHE A 558 13.03 23.04 -14.77
C PHE A 558 13.15 24.56 -14.98
N ASN A 559 12.20 25.13 -15.71
CA ASN A 559 12.08 26.58 -15.88
C ASN A 559 11.14 27.11 -14.80
N SER A 560 11.55 28.18 -14.11
CA SER A 560 10.78 28.76 -12.99
C SER A 560 10.88 30.30 -12.97
N PRO A 561 10.02 31.01 -12.21
CA PRO A 561 10.12 32.45 -12.03
C PRO A 561 11.36 32.91 -11.27
N SER A 562 12.11 31.97 -10.68
CA SER A 562 13.38 32.21 -9.96
C SER A 562 14.62 31.88 -10.79
N GLY A 563 14.45 31.49 -12.06
CA GLY A 563 15.51 31.04 -12.96
C GLY A 563 15.24 29.65 -13.54
N ASN A 564 16.08 29.27 -14.52
CA ASN A 564 16.03 27.95 -15.15
C ASN A 564 17.15 27.07 -14.59
N ILE A 565 16.88 25.77 -14.48
CA ILE A 565 17.81 24.76 -13.96
C ILE A 565 17.92 23.63 -14.99
N SER A 566 19.13 23.16 -15.27
CA SER A 566 19.40 21.93 -16.04
C SER A 566 19.92 20.84 -15.09
N TYR A 567 19.41 19.61 -15.21
CA TYR A 567 19.72 18.52 -14.28
C TYR A 567 20.50 17.39 -14.95
N SER A 568 21.61 16.99 -14.31
CA SER A 568 22.45 15.86 -14.71
C SER A 568 22.27 14.67 -13.76
N TYR A 569 22.36 13.45 -14.29
CA TYR A 569 22.18 12.21 -13.52
C TYR A 569 23.22 11.14 -13.87
N ASP A 570 23.46 10.22 -12.95
CA ASP A 570 24.18 8.96 -13.21
C ASP A 570 23.28 7.91 -13.90
N LYS A 571 23.81 6.68 -14.04
CA LYS A 571 23.10 5.53 -14.62
C LYS A 571 22.16 4.80 -13.64
N ARG A 572 22.01 5.32 -12.42
CA ARG A 572 21.17 4.77 -11.33
C ARG A 572 20.07 5.75 -10.91
N ASP A 573 19.79 6.73 -11.77
CA ASP A 573 18.86 7.85 -11.56
C ASP A 573 19.24 8.79 -10.40
N GLN A 574 20.50 8.78 -9.94
CA GLN A 574 20.99 9.71 -8.92
C GLN A 574 21.38 11.05 -9.56
N LEU A 575 20.93 12.15 -8.97
CA LEU A 575 21.20 13.51 -9.45
C LEU A 575 22.68 13.88 -9.22
N THR A 576 23.48 14.07 -10.26
CA THR A 576 24.91 14.42 -10.17
C THR A 576 25.19 15.92 -10.27
N GLY A 577 24.22 16.71 -10.72
CA GLY A 577 24.34 18.17 -10.70
C GLY A 577 23.07 18.90 -11.12
N ALA A 578 23.00 20.18 -10.77
CA ALA A 578 21.95 21.10 -11.17
C ALA A 578 22.58 22.45 -11.54
N ASP A 579 22.57 22.78 -12.83
CA ASP A 579 23.22 23.96 -13.41
C ASP A 579 22.18 25.09 -13.52
N TYR A 580 22.46 26.25 -12.94
CA TYR A 580 21.51 27.36 -12.79
C TYR A 580 21.77 28.47 -13.81
N SER A 581 20.70 29.05 -14.37
CA SER A 581 20.80 30.25 -15.21
C SER A 581 21.35 31.49 -14.48
N SER A 582 21.37 31.46 -13.15
CA SER A 582 21.85 32.55 -12.29
C SER A 582 22.06 32.06 -10.85
N GLY A 583 23.25 32.31 -10.29
CA GLY A 583 23.66 31.85 -8.96
C GLY A 583 24.74 30.77 -9.04
N SER A 584 24.97 30.05 -7.95
CA SER A 584 25.92 28.92 -7.92
C SER A 584 25.25 27.61 -8.32
N ASP A 585 25.96 26.79 -9.09
CA ASP A 585 25.53 25.44 -9.47
C ASP A 585 25.63 24.45 -8.30
N GLU A 586 24.91 23.34 -8.40
CA GLU A 586 25.01 22.20 -7.49
C GLU A 586 25.75 21.05 -8.17
N SER A 587 26.67 20.40 -7.45
CA SER A 587 27.36 19.20 -7.92
C SER A 587 27.39 18.14 -6.83
N TYR A 588 27.13 16.89 -7.20
CA TYR A 588 27.01 15.77 -6.29
C TYR A 588 27.78 14.55 -6.81
N SER A 589 28.65 14.01 -5.98
CA SER A 589 29.27 12.69 -6.16
C SER A 589 28.75 11.71 -5.11
N TYR A 590 28.79 10.41 -5.45
CA TYR A 590 28.26 9.33 -4.64
C TYR A 590 29.24 8.17 -4.47
N ASP A 591 29.12 7.44 -3.37
CA ASP A 591 29.79 6.15 -3.19
C ASP A 591 29.03 4.99 -3.86
N ASP A 592 29.62 3.80 -3.78
CA ASP A 592 29.09 2.59 -4.41
C ASP A 592 27.68 2.20 -3.91
N ASN A 593 27.27 2.62 -2.70
CA ASN A 593 25.92 2.44 -2.17
C ASN A 593 25.07 3.74 -2.18
N GLY A 594 25.52 4.77 -2.87
CA GLY A 594 24.77 6.00 -3.07
C GLY A 594 24.76 6.98 -1.89
N THR A 595 25.66 6.87 -0.92
CA THR A 595 25.89 7.96 0.04
C THR A 595 26.56 9.12 -0.69
N ARG A 596 26.20 10.39 -0.40
CA ARG A 596 26.98 11.54 -0.88
C ARG A 596 28.45 11.38 -0.44
N ASN A 597 29.39 11.69 -1.32
CA ASN A 597 30.81 11.78 -0.98
C ASN A 597 31.44 13.05 -1.57
N SER A 598 32.53 13.48 -0.94
CA SER A 598 33.47 14.51 -1.39
C SER A 598 34.82 14.22 -0.73
N SER A 599 35.85 15.02 -0.99
CA SER A 599 37.14 14.90 -0.30
C SER A 599 37.09 15.21 1.21
N SER A 600 36.00 15.79 1.72
CA SER A 600 35.80 16.09 3.15
C SER A 600 34.80 15.16 3.85
N TYR A 601 34.10 14.30 3.12
CA TYR A 601 33.10 13.40 3.70
C TYR A 601 33.76 12.14 4.26
N LEU A 602 33.30 11.72 5.44
CA LEU A 602 33.64 10.45 6.06
C LEU A 602 32.36 9.63 6.26
N THR A 603 32.31 8.44 5.65
CA THR A 603 31.19 7.49 5.79
C THR A 603 31.67 6.28 6.58
N GLY A 604 30.95 5.93 7.65
CA GLY A 604 31.23 4.75 8.47
C GLY A 604 30.64 3.46 7.91
N ASN A 605 31.01 2.33 8.53
CA ASN A 605 30.76 0.94 8.10
C ASN A 605 29.27 0.49 8.03
N ASN A 606 28.32 1.42 7.98
CA ASN A 606 26.89 1.15 7.80
C ASN A 606 26.20 2.30 7.04
N ASN A 607 26.89 2.91 6.06
CA ASN A 607 26.42 4.07 5.28
C ASN A 607 26.13 5.34 6.12
N GLN A 608 26.50 5.33 7.41
CA GLN A 608 26.36 6.45 8.34
C GLN A 608 27.33 7.57 7.97
N LEU A 609 26.83 8.78 7.75
CA LEU A 609 27.69 9.96 7.57
C LEU A 609 28.34 10.28 8.93
N GLN A 610 29.65 10.16 9.05
CA GLN A 610 30.42 10.46 10.27
C GLN A 610 31.00 11.89 10.24
N SER A 611 31.28 12.42 9.04
CA SER A 611 31.65 13.82 8.82
C SER A 611 31.24 14.26 7.42
N ASP A 612 30.87 15.53 7.24
CA ASP A 612 30.74 16.19 5.92
C ASP A 612 31.86 17.21 5.62
N GLY A 613 32.74 17.48 6.61
CA GLY A 613 33.77 18.51 6.56
C GLY A 613 33.42 19.83 7.25
N VAL A 614 32.16 20.02 7.65
CA VAL A 614 31.69 21.14 8.49
C VAL A 614 31.27 20.60 9.86
N TYR A 615 30.58 19.46 9.88
CA TYR A 615 30.08 18.79 11.07
C TYR A 615 30.59 17.35 11.18
N ASN A 616 30.85 16.92 12.40
CA ASN A 616 31.01 15.52 12.78
C ASN A 616 29.70 14.98 13.37
N TYR A 617 29.42 13.69 13.18
CA TYR A 617 28.14 13.05 13.44
C TYR A 617 28.31 11.73 14.24
N GLN A 618 27.40 11.45 15.17
CA GLN A 618 27.39 10.24 16.01
C GLN A 618 26.00 9.62 16.07
N TYR A 619 25.91 8.29 16.18
CA TYR A 619 24.66 7.54 16.11
C TYR A 619 24.48 6.58 17.30
N ASP A 620 23.24 6.18 17.57
CA ASP A 620 22.91 5.18 18.57
C ASP A 620 22.93 3.72 18.03
N GLY A 621 22.56 2.78 18.90
CA GLY A 621 22.40 1.36 18.59
C GLY A 621 21.20 1.02 17.69
N GLU A 622 20.33 1.97 17.38
CA GLU A 622 19.30 1.86 16.33
C GLU A 622 19.66 2.59 15.04
N GLY A 623 20.83 3.25 14.99
CA GLY A 623 21.30 3.97 13.81
C GLY A 623 20.69 5.36 13.65
N ASN A 624 20.11 5.92 14.71
CA ASN A 624 19.62 7.30 14.74
C ASN A 624 20.75 8.26 15.05
N LEU A 625 20.78 9.42 14.40
CA LEU A 625 21.67 10.52 14.76
C LEU A 625 21.40 10.95 16.20
N THR A 626 22.41 10.90 17.07
CA THR A 626 22.35 11.36 18.47
C THR A 626 23.12 12.64 18.72
N LYS A 627 24.14 12.92 17.91
CA LYS A 627 24.96 14.14 18.04
C LYS A 627 25.49 14.61 16.69
N ARG A 628 25.36 15.91 16.43
CA ARG A 628 26.09 16.67 15.40
C ARG A 628 27.00 17.68 16.13
N THR A 629 28.23 17.86 15.68
CA THR A 629 29.18 18.81 16.28
C THR A 629 29.92 19.58 15.20
N ASP A 630 29.88 20.90 15.25
CA ASP A 630 30.59 21.80 14.36
C ASP A 630 32.11 21.69 14.58
N ILE A 631 32.86 21.53 13.48
CA ILE A 631 34.31 21.29 13.53
C ILE A 631 35.09 22.57 13.87
N VAL A 632 34.54 23.75 13.60
CA VAL A 632 35.21 25.06 13.76
C VAL A 632 34.78 25.74 15.05
N THR A 633 33.48 25.79 15.33
CA THR A 633 32.91 26.50 16.49
C THR A 633 32.80 25.61 17.74
N GLY A 634 32.85 24.28 17.56
CA GLY A 634 32.61 23.31 18.63
C GLY A 634 31.14 23.21 19.06
N GLU A 635 30.22 23.93 18.41
CA GLU A 635 28.78 23.88 18.73
C GLU A 635 28.22 22.47 18.56
N VAL A 636 27.27 22.10 19.42
CA VAL A 636 26.70 20.75 19.50
C VAL A 636 25.20 20.80 19.26
N THR A 637 24.69 19.90 18.43
CA THR A 637 23.26 19.53 18.41
C THR A 637 23.13 18.09 18.90
N GLU A 638 22.49 17.88 20.04
CA GLU A 638 22.14 16.56 20.59
C GLU A 638 20.69 16.20 20.21
N TYR A 639 20.41 14.91 20.05
CA TYR A 639 19.13 14.36 19.59
C TYR A 639 18.73 13.14 20.45
N SER A 640 17.49 13.11 20.94
CA SER A 640 16.94 12.02 21.76
C SER A 640 15.78 11.30 21.07
N TRP A 641 15.67 9.98 21.25
CA TRP A 641 14.76 9.11 20.49
C TRP A 641 13.99 8.14 21.41
N ASP A 642 12.74 7.83 21.07
CA ASP A 642 11.90 6.90 21.83
C ASP A 642 11.98 5.43 21.37
N TYR A 643 11.25 4.55 22.07
CA TYR A 643 11.24 3.11 21.87
C TYR A 643 10.58 2.69 20.53
N ARG A 644 9.80 3.57 19.90
CA ARG A 644 9.25 3.42 18.55
C ARG A 644 10.13 4.08 17.48
N ASN A 645 11.33 4.52 17.86
CA ASN A 645 12.33 5.13 16.98
C ASN A 645 11.95 6.53 16.46
N ARG A 646 11.16 7.28 17.25
CA ARG A 646 10.71 8.65 16.93
C ARG A 646 11.56 9.68 17.68
N LEU A 647 11.91 10.80 17.03
CA LEU A 647 12.73 11.88 17.61
C LEU A 647 11.90 12.65 18.65
N THR A 648 12.29 12.64 19.93
CA THR A 648 11.53 13.30 21.01
C THR A 648 12.17 14.59 21.52
N GLN A 649 13.46 14.82 21.27
CA GLN A 649 14.14 16.05 21.70
C GLN A 649 15.32 16.40 20.78
N VAL A 650 15.56 17.69 20.59
CA VAL A 650 16.78 18.25 20.02
C VAL A 650 17.31 19.34 20.96
N VAL A 651 18.61 19.40 21.22
CA VAL A 651 19.25 20.41 22.09
C VAL A 651 20.47 21.00 21.40
N GLY A 652 20.42 22.30 21.10
CA GLY A 652 21.57 23.06 20.62
C GLY A 652 22.37 23.63 21.79
N LYS A 653 23.70 23.48 21.74
CA LYS A 653 24.65 24.01 22.73
C LYS A 653 25.79 24.74 22.04
N ASN A 654 26.28 25.80 22.66
CA ASN A 654 27.51 26.47 22.22
C ASN A 654 28.75 25.58 22.47
N GLY A 655 29.92 25.98 21.95
CA GLY A 655 31.18 25.26 22.17
C GLY A 655 31.64 25.17 23.65
N GLY A 656 31.06 25.96 24.54
CA GLY A 656 31.23 25.86 26.00
C GLY A 656 30.26 24.89 26.69
N GLY A 657 29.35 24.25 25.95
CA GLY A 657 28.36 23.30 26.46
C GLY A 657 27.08 23.92 27.03
N SER A 658 26.94 25.25 27.06
CA SER A 658 25.69 25.91 27.46
C SER A 658 24.62 25.74 26.39
N VAL A 659 23.38 25.47 26.79
CA VAL A 659 22.23 25.40 25.88
C VAL A 659 21.98 26.78 25.25
N ILE A 660 21.70 26.80 23.95
CA ILE A 660 21.38 28.00 23.15
C ILE A 660 20.07 27.85 22.35
N LYS A 661 19.46 26.66 22.37
CA LYS A 661 18.09 26.34 21.93
C LYS A 661 17.72 24.92 22.30
N SER A 662 16.44 24.60 22.43
CA SER A 662 15.97 23.21 22.46
C SER A 662 14.58 23.03 21.84
N ALA A 663 14.29 21.82 21.39
CA ALA A 663 13.00 21.41 20.88
C ALA A 663 12.57 20.10 21.54
N LYS A 664 11.29 19.95 21.87
CA LYS A 664 10.69 18.70 22.36
C LYS A 664 9.48 18.32 21.52
N TYR A 665 9.27 17.02 21.31
CA TYR A 665 8.18 16.47 20.51
C TYR A 665 7.52 15.28 21.22
N SER A 666 6.19 15.32 21.37
CA SER A 666 5.38 14.16 21.80
C SER A 666 4.53 13.65 20.63
N TYR A 667 4.23 12.36 20.68
CA TYR A 667 3.53 11.63 19.62
C TYR A 667 2.45 10.74 20.22
N ASP A 668 1.36 10.56 19.49
CA ASP A 668 0.28 9.67 19.90
C ASP A 668 0.58 8.18 19.64
N GLY A 669 -0.36 7.32 20.07
CA GLY A 669 -0.32 5.89 19.80
C GLY A 669 -0.42 5.51 18.31
N LEU A 670 -0.79 6.45 17.43
CA LEU A 670 -0.85 6.29 15.96
C LEU A 670 0.44 6.78 15.26
N ASN A 671 1.47 7.18 16.01
CA ASN A 671 2.75 7.73 15.55
C ASN A 671 2.73 9.12 14.92
N ARG A 672 1.65 9.90 15.11
CA ARG A 672 1.58 11.29 14.65
C ARG A 672 2.17 12.22 15.70
N ARG A 673 2.98 13.21 15.30
CA ARG A 673 3.50 14.25 16.22
C ARG A 673 2.36 15.18 16.64
N ILE A 674 1.95 15.09 17.90
CA ILE A 674 0.84 15.87 18.47
C ILE A 674 1.30 17.06 19.31
N VAL A 675 2.60 17.18 19.58
CA VAL A 675 3.19 18.28 20.36
C VAL A 675 4.50 18.74 19.73
N LYS A 676 4.70 20.06 19.72
CA LYS A 676 5.99 20.71 19.49
C LYS A 676 6.20 21.78 20.56
N GLU A 677 7.35 21.76 21.22
CA GLU A 677 7.75 22.78 22.21
C GLU A 677 9.15 23.27 21.84
N VAL A 678 9.34 24.58 21.65
CA VAL A 678 10.63 25.16 21.23
C VAL A 678 11.08 26.29 22.17
N ASP A 679 12.23 26.08 22.80
CA ASP A 679 13.05 27.12 23.41
C ASP A 679 14.03 27.63 22.34
N ALA A 680 13.87 28.89 21.92
CA ALA A 680 14.59 29.45 20.77
C ALA A 680 15.87 30.22 21.14
N ASP A 681 16.09 30.54 22.42
CA ASP A 681 17.26 31.32 22.89
C ASP A 681 18.14 30.57 23.91
N GLY A 682 17.66 29.45 24.47
CA GLY A 682 18.38 28.64 25.45
C GLY A 682 18.43 29.25 26.85
N ALA A 683 17.70 30.35 27.11
CA ALA A 683 17.61 30.95 28.44
C ALA A 683 16.84 30.06 29.44
N GLY A 684 16.14 29.02 28.94
CA GLY A 684 15.53 27.94 29.71
C GLY A 684 14.23 28.32 30.42
N SER A 685 14.21 29.40 31.22
CA SER A 685 13.02 29.89 31.93
C SER A 685 12.18 30.90 31.14
N GLY A 686 12.44 31.06 29.85
CA GLY A 686 11.54 31.75 28.92
C GLY A 686 10.24 30.98 28.67
N VAL A 687 9.25 31.64 28.07
CA VAL A 687 8.04 30.95 27.60
C VAL A 687 8.37 30.25 26.29
N SER A 688 8.58 28.93 26.32
CA SER A 688 8.82 28.13 25.12
C SER A 688 7.61 28.21 24.18
N GLN A 689 7.87 28.28 22.87
CA GLN A 689 6.83 28.24 21.85
C GLN A 689 6.21 26.84 21.83
N PHE A 690 5.03 26.72 22.43
CA PHE A 690 4.32 25.46 22.63
C PHE A 690 3.14 25.34 21.67
N GLU A 691 3.07 24.22 20.97
CA GLU A 691 2.01 23.91 20.02
C GLU A 691 1.45 22.49 20.24
N ARG A 692 0.13 22.37 20.16
CA ARG A 692 -0.59 21.10 20.03
C ARG A 692 -1.13 20.93 18.61
N LEU A 693 -1.07 19.71 18.08
CA LEU A 693 -1.52 19.37 16.73
C LEU A 693 -2.68 18.37 16.77
N VAL A 694 -3.79 18.67 16.10
CA VAL A 694 -4.97 17.80 15.98
C VAL A 694 -5.19 17.42 14.51
N TYR A 695 -5.48 16.15 14.25
CA TYR A 695 -5.37 15.55 12.91
C TYR A 695 -6.70 15.01 12.34
N ASP A 696 -6.96 15.34 11.07
CA ASP A 696 -7.92 14.67 10.18
C ASP A 696 -7.17 13.56 9.42
N GLY A 697 -7.35 12.31 9.84
CA GLY A 697 -6.57 11.17 9.34
C GLY A 697 -5.07 11.32 9.63
N GLN A 698 -4.28 11.57 8.58
CA GLN A 698 -2.83 11.87 8.65
C GLN A 698 -2.51 13.36 8.40
N HIS A 699 -3.51 14.22 8.15
CA HIS A 699 -3.31 15.64 7.89
C HIS A 699 -3.56 16.47 9.17
N ILE A 700 -2.72 17.47 9.43
CA ILE A 700 -2.95 18.40 10.55
C ILE A 700 -4.19 19.24 10.22
N ALA A 701 -5.27 19.11 10.98
CA ALA A 701 -6.50 19.88 10.77
C ALA A 701 -6.44 21.24 11.47
N LEU A 702 -5.95 21.25 12.72
CA LEU A 702 -5.89 22.41 13.61
C LEU A 702 -4.59 22.38 14.42
N THR A 703 -4.07 23.55 14.78
CA THR A 703 -3.11 23.66 15.89
C THR A 703 -3.54 24.69 16.94
N PHE A 704 -3.00 24.53 18.14
CA PHE A 704 -3.33 25.33 19.32
C PHE A 704 -2.06 25.71 20.10
N ASP A 705 -2.07 26.88 20.76
CA ASP A 705 -1.00 27.29 21.68
C ASP A 705 -1.05 26.57 23.04
N GLY A 706 -0.10 26.88 23.93
CA GLY A 706 -0.06 26.35 25.31
C GLY A 706 -1.19 26.83 26.23
N GLY A 707 -1.96 27.84 25.84
CA GLY A 707 -3.20 28.25 26.51
C GLY A 707 -4.45 27.54 25.97
N GLY A 708 -4.33 26.77 24.89
CA GLY A 708 -5.45 26.13 24.19
C GLY A 708 -6.19 27.04 23.20
N ASN A 709 -5.60 28.18 22.81
CA ASN A 709 -6.17 29.03 21.74
C ASN A 709 -5.83 28.43 20.38
N GLN A 710 -6.79 28.38 19.45
CA GLN A 710 -6.54 27.88 18.08
C GLN A 710 -5.63 28.86 17.32
N THR A 711 -4.43 28.43 16.96
CA THR A 711 -3.44 29.25 16.25
C THR A 711 -3.60 29.14 14.74
N HIS A 712 -3.75 27.91 14.22
CA HIS A 712 -3.93 27.63 12.80
C HIS A 712 -5.08 26.66 12.51
N ARG A 713 -5.60 26.76 11.28
CA ARG A 713 -6.58 25.85 10.68
C ARG A 713 -6.22 25.61 9.23
N TYR A 714 -6.05 24.35 8.85
CA TYR A 714 -5.58 23.99 7.52
C TYR A 714 -6.71 23.48 6.62
N LEU A 715 -6.52 23.66 5.31
CA LEU A 715 -7.33 23.03 4.27
C LEU A 715 -6.44 22.13 3.42
N TYR A 716 -6.61 20.82 3.54
CA TYR A 716 -5.95 19.82 2.70
C TYR A 716 -6.86 19.29 1.59
N GLY A 717 -6.25 18.93 0.48
CA GLY A 717 -6.84 18.20 -0.64
C GLY A 717 -7.14 16.74 -0.33
N VAL A 718 -6.92 15.87 -1.31
CA VAL A 718 -7.19 14.42 -1.27
C VAL A 718 -5.92 13.57 -1.28
N LYS A 719 -4.79 14.12 -1.74
CA LYS A 719 -3.48 13.44 -1.64
C LYS A 719 -2.81 13.79 -0.32
N THR A 720 -1.93 12.91 0.15
CA THR A 720 -0.95 13.23 1.19
C THR A 720 -0.14 14.47 0.76
N ASP A 721 0.10 15.38 1.71
CA ASP A 721 0.88 16.62 1.53
C ASP A 721 0.29 17.68 0.57
N GLU A 722 -0.95 17.47 0.12
CA GLU A 722 -1.70 18.42 -0.71
C GLU A 722 -2.31 19.54 0.15
N ILE A 723 -1.46 20.38 0.74
CA ILE A 723 -1.90 21.59 1.45
C ILE A 723 -2.45 22.62 0.45
N LEU A 724 -3.68 23.08 0.68
CA LEU A 724 -4.39 24.01 -0.21
C LEU A 724 -4.55 25.42 0.39
N ALA A 725 -4.65 25.54 1.71
CA ALA A 725 -4.64 26.80 2.45
C ALA A 725 -4.28 26.63 3.93
N ASP A 726 -3.75 27.69 4.54
CA ASP A 726 -3.52 27.85 5.99
C ASP A 726 -4.25 29.12 6.46
N GLU A 727 -5.09 29.00 7.49
CA GLU A 727 -5.77 30.11 8.16
C GLU A 727 -5.19 30.32 9.55
N GLY A 728 -4.54 31.47 9.76
CA GLY A 728 -4.01 31.88 11.05
C GLY A 728 -4.99 32.68 11.91
N VAL A 729 -4.55 33.06 13.11
CA VAL A 729 -5.28 33.92 14.04
C VAL A 729 -5.81 35.18 13.35
N GLY A 730 -7.09 35.50 13.59
CA GLY A 730 -7.78 36.63 12.95
C GLY A 730 -8.37 36.33 11.57
N GLY A 731 -8.24 35.09 11.06
CA GLY A 731 -8.88 34.65 9.82
C GLY A 731 -8.13 35.01 8.53
N GLY A 732 -6.89 35.51 8.64
CA GLY A 732 -6.00 35.70 7.49
C GLY A 732 -5.63 34.36 6.87
N VAL A 733 -5.75 34.23 5.54
CA VAL A 733 -5.53 32.96 4.82
C VAL A 733 -4.34 33.08 3.87
N LEU A 734 -3.35 32.21 4.05
CA LEU A 734 -2.23 31.97 3.15
C LEU A 734 -2.58 30.83 2.19
N TRP A 735 -2.31 31.04 0.91
CA TRP A 735 -2.61 30.08 -0.15
C TRP A 735 -1.31 29.62 -0.84
N PRO A 736 -0.86 28.36 -0.61
CA PRO A 736 0.31 27.81 -1.28
C PRO A 736 0.03 27.51 -2.77
N LEU A 737 1.02 27.88 -3.59
CA LEU A 737 1.16 27.50 -4.98
C LEU A 737 2.40 26.60 -5.11
N THR A 738 2.22 25.44 -5.73
CA THR A 738 3.18 24.33 -5.67
C THR A 738 3.74 23.93 -7.03
N ASP A 739 4.88 23.24 -7.03
CA ASP A 739 5.46 22.59 -8.20
C ASP A 739 4.97 21.14 -8.38
N ASN A 740 5.56 20.40 -9.34
CA ASN A 740 5.21 19.01 -9.67
C ASN A 740 5.42 18.01 -8.52
N LEU A 741 6.21 18.37 -7.50
CA LEU A 741 6.48 17.54 -6.32
C LEU A 741 5.60 17.94 -5.12
N GLY A 742 4.75 18.96 -5.27
CA GLY A 742 4.04 19.57 -4.15
C GLY A 742 4.87 20.56 -3.34
N THR A 743 6.09 20.91 -3.78
CA THR A 743 6.92 21.91 -3.07
C THR A 743 6.27 23.28 -3.13
N VAL A 744 6.14 23.94 -1.99
CA VAL A 744 5.52 25.27 -1.88
C VAL A 744 6.50 26.34 -2.35
N ARG A 745 6.31 26.81 -3.59
CA ARG A 745 7.21 27.76 -4.27
C ARG A 745 6.77 29.21 -4.12
N ASP A 746 5.48 29.44 -4.01
CA ASP A 746 4.89 30.77 -3.88
C ASP A 746 3.75 30.74 -2.85
N LEU A 747 3.68 31.77 -1.99
CA LEU A 747 2.62 31.99 -1.01
C LEU A 747 1.88 33.28 -1.37
N VAL A 748 0.56 33.18 -1.55
CA VAL A 748 -0.29 34.34 -1.88
C VAL A 748 -1.35 34.60 -0.80
N ASP A 749 -1.76 35.86 -0.68
CA ASP A 749 -2.87 36.26 0.20
C ASP A 749 -4.24 35.93 -0.44
N SER A 750 -5.34 36.21 0.28
CA SER A 750 -6.71 36.06 -0.25
C SER A 750 -7.08 37.02 -1.39
N ASN A 751 -6.19 37.94 -1.78
CA ASN A 751 -6.28 38.76 -2.98
C ASN A 751 -5.39 38.24 -4.13
N GLY A 752 -4.66 37.14 -3.95
CA GLY A 752 -3.72 36.60 -4.94
C GLY A 752 -2.43 37.41 -5.09
N ALA A 753 -2.12 38.32 -4.16
CA ALA A 753 -0.84 39.03 -4.11
C ALA A 753 0.24 38.10 -3.54
N ILE A 754 1.39 38.01 -4.20
CA ILE A 754 2.52 37.18 -3.75
C ILE A 754 3.14 37.81 -2.51
N LEU A 755 3.03 37.11 -1.39
CA LEU A 755 3.59 37.51 -0.10
C LEU A 755 5.05 37.05 0.02
N ASN A 756 5.36 35.83 -0.45
CA ASN A 756 6.70 35.26 -0.44
C ASN A 756 6.89 34.25 -1.58
N ARG A 757 8.03 34.31 -2.28
CA ARG A 757 8.49 33.34 -3.28
C ARG A 757 9.75 32.66 -2.76
N ILE A 758 9.77 31.32 -2.79
CA ILE A 758 10.78 30.48 -2.16
C ILE A 758 11.55 29.67 -3.20
N GLY A 759 12.84 29.94 -3.32
CA GLY A 759 13.80 29.12 -4.06
C GLY A 759 14.37 28.02 -3.17
N TYR A 760 14.47 26.80 -3.70
CA TYR A 760 15.09 25.65 -3.04
C TYR A 760 16.22 25.09 -3.91
N ASP A 761 17.23 24.50 -3.27
CA ASP A 761 18.17 23.58 -3.92
C ASP A 761 17.47 22.27 -4.32
N SER A 762 18.17 21.40 -5.05
CA SER A 762 17.59 20.15 -5.55
C SER A 762 17.16 19.17 -4.44
N PHE A 763 17.57 19.38 -3.19
CA PHE A 763 17.30 18.52 -2.03
C PHE A 763 16.47 19.23 -0.95
N GLY A 764 15.88 20.40 -1.23
CA GLY A 764 14.92 21.08 -0.36
C GLY A 764 15.50 22.09 0.64
N LYS A 765 16.78 22.44 0.55
CA LYS A 765 17.36 23.57 1.31
C LYS A 765 16.89 24.89 0.69
N VAL A 766 16.39 25.81 1.52
CA VAL A 766 16.02 27.17 1.04
C VAL A 766 17.27 27.89 0.54
N ARG A 767 17.25 28.31 -0.74
CA ARG A 767 18.29 29.11 -1.40
C ARG A 767 17.95 30.60 -1.46
N SER A 768 16.66 30.96 -1.52
CA SER A 768 16.19 32.35 -1.57
C SER A 768 14.75 32.49 -1.09
N GLN A 769 14.42 33.65 -0.51
CA GLN A 769 13.05 34.06 -0.18
C GLN A 769 12.88 35.54 -0.51
N THR A 770 11.76 35.93 -1.12
CA THR A 770 11.47 37.36 -1.34
C THR A 770 10.97 38.06 -0.07
N ASN A 771 10.41 37.30 0.88
CA ASN A 771 10.02 37.82 2.18
C ASN A 771 10.05 36.71 3.27
N PRO A 772 11.19 36.48 3.94
CA PRO A 772 11.32 35.44 4.98
C PRO A 772 10.47 35.70 6.24
N SER A 773 9.84 36.88 6.40
CA SER A 773 8.93 37.15 7.53
C SER A 773 7.55 36.47 7.40
N VAL A 774 7.19 36.01 6.20
CA VAL A 774 5.94 35.27 5.94
C VAL A 774 6.18 33.81 6.35
N ASN A 775 5.94 33.53 7.63
CA ASN A 775 6.02 32.17 8.17
C ASN A 775 4.89 31.29 7.61
N PHE A 776 5.23 30.05 7.25
CA PHE A 776 4.30 29.03 6.77
C PHE A 776 4.94 27.65 6.96
N ARG A 777 4.18 26.68 7.48
CA ARG A 777 4.72 25.41 8.00
C ARG A 777 5.38 24.52 6.93
N PHE A 778 4.82 24.48 5.73
CA PHE A 778 5.14 23.46 4.72
C PHE A 778 6.00 24.00 3.59
N GLY A 779 7.05 23.28 3.21
CA GLY A 779 8.03 23.70 2.21
C GLY A 779 8.24 22.67 1.09
N PHE A 780 9.45 22.10 1.05
CA PHE A 780 9.84 21.07 0.08
C PHE A 780 8.87 19.87 0.12
N THR A 781 8.35 19.47 -1.04
CA THR A 781 7.36 18.38 -1.21
C THR A 781 6.09 18.49 -0.34
N GLY A 782 5.72 19.71 0.09
CA GLY A 782 4.55 19.93 0.95
C GLY A 782 4.78 19.53 2.42
N ARG A 783 6.03 19.29 2.82
CA ARG A 783 6.41 18.76 4.14
C ARG A 783 6.79 19.85 5.13
N GLU A 784 6.51 19.60 6.41
CA GLU A 784 6.78 20.52 7.51
C GLU A 784 8.29 20.71 7.72
N LEU A 785 8.76 21.96 7.79
CA LEU A 785 10.15 22.31 8.10
C LEU A 785 10.27 22.74 9.58
N ASP A 786 10.99 21.96 10.38
CA ASP A 786 11.35 22.31 11.75
C ASP A 786 12.57 23.24 11.74
N SER A 787 12.30 24.54 11.55
CA SER A 787 13.31 25.61 11.45
C SER A 787 14.32 25.64 12.60
N GLU A 788 13.93 25.21 13.81
CA GLU A 788 14.80 25.12 14.97
C GLU A 788 15.87 24.01 14.85
N THR A 789 15.63 23.00 14.00
CA THR A 789 16.56 21.89 13.71
C THR A 789 17.21 21.99 12.31
N GLY A 790 16.49 22.57 11.35
CA GLY A 790 16.81 22.58 9.92
C GLY A 790 16.26 21.38 9.14
N ASN A 791 15.58 20.43 9.79
CA ASN A 791 15.09 19.18 9.20
C ASN A 791 13.61 19.25 8.80
N TYR A 792 13.23 18.44 7.82
CA TYR A 792 11.81 18.22 7.48
C TYR A 792 11.22 17.00 8.20
N TYR A 793 9.97 17.10 8.64
CA TYR A 793 9.21 16.02 9.26
C TYR A 793 8.38 15.23 8.24
N TYR A 794 8.79 13.97 8.00
CA TYR A 794 8.15 13.04 7.06
C TYR A 794 7.41 11.91 7.80
N ASN A 795 6.60 12.26 8.81
CA ASN A 795 5.80 11.35 9.65
C ASN A 795 6.61 10.32 10.47
N SER A 796 7.27 9.38 9.79
CA SER A 796 8.05 8.26 10.36
C SER A 796 9.52 8.60 10.56
N ARG A 797 10.07 9.53 9.76
CA ARG A 797 11.48 9.95 9.79
C ARG A 797 11.66 11.46 9.69
N TYR A 798 12.86 11.90 10.04
CA TYR A 798 13.36 13.27 9.90
C TYR A 798 14.41 13.32 8.80
N TYR A 799 14.31 14.31 7.92
CA TYR A 799 15.16 14.48 6.74
C TYR A 799 15.99 15.76 6.84
N ASP A 800 17.31 15.66 6.75
CA ASP A 800 18.22 16.80 6.71
C ASP A 800 18.48 17.19 5.23
N PRO A 801 18.02 18.37 4.77
CA PRO A 801 18.21 18.81 3.39
C PRO A 801 19.66 19.23 3.09
N GLN A 802 20.46 19.62 4.09
CA GLN A 802 21.86 20.04 3.89
C GLN A 802 22.67 18.87 3.32
N VAL A 803 22.52 17.69 3.94
CA VAL A 803 23.20 16.43 3.56
C VAL A 803 22.35 15.51 2.69
N GLY A 804 21.09 15.86 2.43
CA GLY A 804 20.20 15.18 1.47
C GLY A 804 19.79 13.77 1.86
N ARG A 805 19.63 13.49 3.17
CA ARG A 805 19.37 12.14 3.70
C ARG A 805 18.51 12.17 4.96
N PHE A 806 17.91 11.04 5.30
CA PHE A 806 17.29 10.85 6.60
C PHE A 806 18.34 10.75 7.71
N ILE A 807 18.01 11.24 8.91
CA ILE A 807 18.89 11.20 10.09
C ILE A 807 18.73 9.91 10.92
N SER A 808 17.90 8.97 10.44
CA SER A 808 17.64 7.65 11.04
C SER A 808 17.52 6.58 9.96
N GLU A 809 17.74 5.31 10.33
CA GLU A 809 17.49 4.16 9.45
C GLU A 809 16.01 4.06 9.09
N ASP A 810 15.72 3.51 7.91
CA ASP A 810 14.36 3.20 7.47
C ASP A 810 13.62 2.30 8.46
N THR A 811 12.43 2.72 8.90
CA THR A 811 11.67 2.02 9.95
C THR A 811 11.08 0.68 9.48
N VAL A 812 11.04 0.43 8.17
CA VAL A 812 10.75 -0.90 7.59
C VAL A 812 12.00 -1.58 7.00
N GLY A 813 13.18 -0.96 7.15
CA GLY A 813 14.45 -1.46 6.67
C GLY A 813 14.44 -1.73 5.16
N PHE A 814 15.03 -2.85 4.74
CA PHE A 814 15.13 -3.24 3.32
C PHE A 814 13.78 -3.43 2.61
N ALA A 815 12.65 -3.47 3.34
CA ALA A 815 11.32 -3.47 2.71
C ALA A 815 10.95 -2.13 2.04
N GLY A 816 11.61 -1.02 2.40
CA GLY A 816 11.55 0.25 1.65
C GLY A 816 12.10 0.12 0.21
N GLY A 817 12.89 -0.93 -0.04
CA GLY A 817 13.42 -1.26 -1.36
C GLY A 817 14.76 -0.60 -1.71
N ASP A 818 15.51 -0.19 -0.69
CA ASP A 818 16.88 0.33 -0.82
C ASP A 818 17.84 -0.47 0.09
N ALA A 819 19.10 -0.61 -0.31
CA ALA A 819 20.18 -1.15 0.52
C ALA A 819 20.82 -0.08 1.42
N ASN A 820 20.67 1.21 1.08
CA ASN A 820 21.10 2.34 1.89
C ASN A 820 19.92 2.92 2.68
N LEU A 821 19.75 2.46 3.93
CA LEU A 821 18.57 2.73 4.76
C LEU A 821 18.38 4.21 5.17
N TYR A 822 19.30 5.11 4.80
CA TYR A 822 19.20 6.55 5.05
C TYR A 822 18.87 7.38 3.80
N ARG A 823 18.89 6.78 2.62
CA ARG A 823 18.92 7.50 1.34
C ARG A 823 17.54 8.07 0.97
N TYR A 824 17.44 9.39 0.80
CA TYR A 824 16.17 10.02 0.39
C TYR A 824 15.86 9.71 -1.08
N VAL A 825 14.77 8.99 -1.31
CA VAL A 825 14.21 8.59 -2.63
C VAL A 825 15.19 7.93 -3.63
N GLY A 826 16.38 7.50 -3.19
CA GLY A 826 17.46 6.99 -4.06
C GLY A 826 18.44 8.06 -4.57
N ASN A 827 18.36 9.30 -4.09
CA ASN A 827 18.99 10.53 -4.62
C ASN A 827 18.41 10.99 -5.97
N SER A 828 17.11 10.77 -6.20
CA SER A 828 16.36 11.32 -7.34
C SER A 828 15.27 12.32 -6.90
N PRO A 829 15.61 13.36 -6.10
CA PRO A 829 14.62 14.24 -5.44
C PRO A 829 13.77 15.06 -6.41
N THR A 830 14.26 15.29 -7.63
CA THR A 830 13.54 15.92 -8.76
C THR A 830 12.42 15.06 -9.34
N ASN A 831 12.45 13.74 -9.11
CA ASN A 831 11.60 12.74 -9.76
C ASN A 831 10.72 11.94 -8.78
N ALA A 832 10.90 12.12 -7.47
CA ALA A 832 10.23 11.32 -6.45
C ALA A 832 10.16 12.05 -5.09
N THR A 833 9.14 11.72 -4.31
CA THR A 833 8.96 12.14 -2.91
C THR A 833 8.93 10.90 -2.00
N ASP A 834 8.96 11.05 -0.68
CA ASP A 834 8.72 9.94 0.28
C ASP A 834 7.69 10.38 1.33
N PRO A 835 6.38 10.43 1.00
CA PRO A 835 5.37 11.03 1.89
C PRO A 835 5.27 10.34 3.25
N THR A 836 5.49 9.02 3.33
CA THR A 836 5.42 8.29 4.61
C THR A 836 6.72 8.37 5.41
N GLY A 837 7.82 8.84 4.82
CA GLY A 837 9.16 8.72 5.37
C GLY A 837 9.61 7.27 5.47
N GLN A 838 9.19 6.41 4.54
CA GLN A 838 9.47 4.97 4.46
C GLN A 838 9.42 4.39 3.02
N LEU A 839 8.62 5.01 2.13
CA LEU A 839 8.28 4.45 0.82
C LEU A 839 8.26 5.55 -0.23
N ARG A 840 9.34 5.62 -1.03
CA ARG A 840 9.44 6.57 -2.14
C ARG A 840 8.29 6.40 -3.14
N LEU A 841 7.59 7.50 -3.40
CA LEU A 841 6.59 7.67 -4.44
C LEU A 841 7.26 8.39 -5.62
N VAL A 842 7.50 7.67 -6.71
CA VAL A 842 8.00 8.27 -7.95
C VAL A 842 6.86 9.07 -8.59
N VAL A 843 7.13 10.31 -9.00
CA VAL A 843 6.18 11.13 -9.77
C VAL A 843 5.72 10.31 -10.97
N PRO A 844 4.41 10.23 -11.27
CA PRO A 844 3.87 9.21 -12.18
C PRO A 844 4.48 9.29 -13.59
N ARG A 845 5.50 8.43 -13.81
CA ARG A 845 5.78 7.88 -15.14
C ARG A 845 4.50 7.18 -15.58
N VAL A 846 4.10 7.27 -16.86
CA VAL A 846 3.21 6.26 -17.43
C VAL A 846 3.98 4.94 -17.41
N VAL A 847 3.77 4.18 -16.34
CA VAL A 847 4.19 2.80 -16.21
C VAL A 847 3.00 1.97 -16.68
N PRO A 848 2.89 1.64 -17.99
CA PRO A 848 2.00 0.57 -18.39
C PRO A 848 2.37 -0.67 -17.57
N ARG A 849 1.37 -1.43 -17.12
CA ARG A 849 1.48 -2.35 -15.97
C ARG A 849 2.36 -3.59 -16.21
N VAL A 850 3.66 -3.39 -16.44
CA VAL A 850 4.67 -4.44 -16.47
C VAL A 850 4.93 -4.86 -15.03
N VAL A 851 4.38 -6.01 -14.65
CA VAL A 851 4.81 -6.70 -13.43
C VAL A 851 6.15 -7.35 -13.75
N PRO A 852 7.26 -6.70 -13.39
CA PRO A 852 8.00 -7.22 -12.24
C PRO A 852 8.72 -6.12 -11.42
N ARG A 853 8.07 -5.55 -10.39
CA ARG A 853 8.82 -4.90 -9.28
C ARG A 853 9.27 -5.97 -8.28
N VAL A 854 10.33 -6.71 -8.63
CA VAL A 854 10.95 -7.66 -7.68
C VAL A 854 11.87 -6.86 -6.75
N VAL A 855 11.38 -6.56 -5.54
CA VAL A 855 12.25 -6.16 -4.42
C VAL A 855 12.68 -7.45 -3.70
N PRO A 856 13.99 -7.70 -3.49
CA PRO A 856 14.47 -8.84 -2.72
C PRO A 856 14.24 -8.61 -1.21
N GLY A 857 12.98 -8.65 -0.78
CA GLY A 857 12.60 -8.28 0.57
C GLY A 857 11.13 -8.49 0.90
N THR A 858 10.72 -9.74 1.16
CA THR A 858 9.82 -10.12 2.28
C THR A 858 9.53 -11.63 2.31
N GLY A 859 9.33 -12.16 3.52
CA GLY A 859 8.63 -13.45 3.72
C GLY A 859 7.14 -13.34 3.34
N PRO A 860 6.35 -14.43 3.40
CA PRO A 860 5.10 -14.59 2.65
C PRO A 860 4.09 -13.44 2.83
N GLN A 861 4.10 -12.50 1.88
CA GLN A 861 3.24 -11.34 1.88
C GLN A 861 1.81 -11.68 1.49
N ASN A 862 0.87 -11.13 2.25
CA ASN A 862 -0.54 -11.14 1.85
C ASN A 862 -0.77 -9.96 0.92
N ILE A 863 -1.03 -10.22 -0.36
CA ILE A 863 -1.71 -9.23 -1.21
C ILE A 863 -3.15 -9.12 -0.69
N ILE A 864 -3.40 -8.14 0.18
CA ILE A 864 -4.75 -7.85 0.69
C ILE A 864 -5.51 -7.12 -0.42
N VAL A 865 -6.18 -7.91 -1.27
CA VAL A 865 -7.29 -7.40 -2.08
C VAL A 865 -8.38 -6.89 -1.11
N PRO A 866 -8.92 -5.68 -1.28
CA PRO A 866 -10.04 -5.21 -0.45
C PRO A 866 -11.19 -6.21 -0.56
N ARG A 867 -11.56 -6.80 0.58
CA ARG A 867 -12.27 -8.08 0.60
C ARG A 867 -13.76 -7.90 0.39
N GLN A 868 -14.17 -7.70 -0.87
CA GLN A 868 -15.53 -8.03 -1.29
C GLN A 868 -15.87 -9.43 -0.78
N ILE A 869 -17.05 -9.58 -0.17
CA ILE A 869 -17.57 -10.88 0.26
C ILE A 869 -17.67 -11.76 -1.00
N PRO A 870 -16.92 -12.88 -1.11
CA PRO A 870 -16.77 -13.59 -2.37
C PRO A 870 -18.10 -14.23 -2.78
N PRO A 871 -18.72 -13.81 -3.91
CA PRO A 871 -20.04 -14.27 -4.29
C PRO A 871 -19.96 -15.55 -5.15
N GLU A 872 -19.42 -16.64 -4.59
CA GLU A 872 -19.69 -17.99 -5.12
C GLU A 872 -19.36 -19.10 -4.09
N VAL A 873 -20.39 -19.65 -3.45
CA VAL A 873 -20.29 -20.94 -2.73
C VAL A 873 -20.68 -22.04 -3.71
N ASN A 874 -19.69 -22.57 -4.42
CA ASN A 874 -19.88 -23.68 -5.35
C ASN A 874 -19.80 -25.01 -4.55
N PRO A 875 -20.86 -25.83 -4.47
CA PRO A 875 -20.92 -26.95 -3.52
C PRO A 875 -19.96 -28.10 -3.87
N LYS A 876 -19.39 -28.72 -2.83
CA LYS A 876 -18.42 -29.83 -2.92
C LYS A 876 -18.95 -30.99 -3.79
N LYS A 877 -18.15 -31.48 -4.75
CA LYS A 877 -18.29 -32.86 -5.25
C LYS A 877 -17.68 -33.83 -4.25
N PHE A 878 -18.40 -34.90 -3.93
CA PHE A 878 -17.92 -36.00 -3.10
C PHE A 878 -16.96 -36.92 -3.87
N TYR A 879 -16.03 -37.54 -3.14
CA TYR A 879 -15.43 -38.83 -3.48
C TYR A 879 -15.61 -39.76 -2.27
N PRO A 880 -16.20 -40.96 -2.42
CA PRO A 880 -16.23 -41.96 -1.36
C PRO A 880 -14.86 -42.66 -1.22
N LYS A 881 -14.53 -43.10 0.00
CA LYS A 881 -13.53 -44.15 0.25
C LYS A 881 -14.18 -45.51 -0.02
N ASP A 882 -13.41 -46.44 -0.59
CA ASP A 882 -13.50 -47.90 -0.40
C ASP A 882 -12.22 -48.56 -0.92
N GLY A 883 -11.92 -49.82 -0.58
CA GLY A 883 -10.70 -50.48 -1.05
C GLY A 883 -10.58 -51.99 -0.83
N ASN A 884 -9.63 -52.59 -1.57
CA ASN A 884 -9.20 -54.01 -1.60
C ASN A 884 -10.19 -55.05 -2.22
N PRO A 885 -9.72 -56.22 -2.72
CA PRO A 885 -8.54 -56.39 -3.60
C PRO A 885 -8.65 -57.50 -4.70
N LEU A 886 -7.93 -57.35 -5.84
CA LEU A 886 -7.48 -58.43 -6.79
C LEU A 886 -8.59 -59.21 -7.57
N PRO A 887 -8.30 -60.12 -8.55
CA PRO A 887 -7.03 -60.57 -9.15
C PRO A 887 -6.95 -60.46 -10.71
N SER A 888 -6.24 -61.39 -11.39
CA SER A 888 -5.53 -61.26 -12.68
C SER A 888 -6.11 -62.00 -13.93
N LYS A 889 -5.46 -61.77 -15.10
CA LYS A 889 -5.44 -62.51 -16.41
C LYS A 889 -6.42 -62.07 -17.52
N GLY A 890 -5.95 -62.14 -18.79
CA GLY A 890 -6.82 -62.23 -19.99
C GLY A 890 -6.40 -61.45 -21.28
N ARG A 891 -5.72 -62.11 -22.22
CA ARG A 891 -5.81 -61.90 -23.69
C ARG A 891 -6.38 -63.23 -24.30
N PRO A 892 -6.60 -63.49 -25.64
CA PRO A 892 -6.26 -62.70 -26.85
C PRO A 892 -7.16 -62.82 -28.15
N TYR A 893 -6.77 -62.07 -29.20
CA TYR A 893 -6.71 -62.41 -30.67
C TYR A 893 -7.93 -62.47 -31.65
N GLN A 894 -7.55 -62.26 -32.94
CA GLN A 894 -8.19 -62.50 -34.28
C GLN A 894 -9.13 -61.44 -34.90
N LEU A 895 -9.28 -61.27 -36.25
CA LEU A 895 -8.32 -61.23 -37.39
C LEU A 895 -8.98 -60.68 -38.71
N LYS A 896 -8.22 -59.93 -39.56
CA LYS A 896 -8.30 -59.66 -41.04
C LYS A 896 -9.61 -59.74 -41.88
N ILE A 897 -9.71 -58.87 -42.92
CA ILE A 897 -9.69 -59.19 -44.40
C ILE A 897 -9.61 -57.87 -45.25
N MET A 898 -9.49 -57.94 -46.60
CA MET A 898 -9.13 -56.87 -47.60
C MET A 898 -10.20 -56.78 -48.75
N PRO A 899 -10.01 -56.17 -49.97
CA PRO A 899 -9.39 -54.91 -50.48
C PRO A 899 -10.26 -54.05 -51.49
N ASN A 900 -9.72 -52.88 -51.96
CA ASN A 900 -9.87 -52.05 -53.22
C ASN A 900 -10.98 -52.31 -54.29
N PRO A 901 -11.48 -51.32 -55.12
CA PRO A 901 -10.67 -50.62 -56.18
C PRO A 901 -11.10 -49.22 -56.79
N LYS A 902 -10.13 -48.53 -57.46
CA LYS A 902 -10.06 -47.71 -58.75
C LYS A 902 -11.14 -46.72 -59.34
N GLU A 903 -10.60 -45.68 -60.03
CA GLU A 903 -11.02 -44.95 -61.30
C GLU A 903 -11.85 -43.61 -61.30
N ALA A 904 -11.98 -42.91 -62.47
CA ALA A 904 -12.22 -41.43 -62.67
C ALA A 904 -13.03 -41.09 -64.00
N PRO A 905 -13.20 -39.86 -64.63
CA PRO A 905 -12.39 -38.60 -64.67
C PRO A 905 -13.09 -37.17 -64.73
N LEU A 906 -13.25 -36.51 -65.90
CA LEU A 906 -13.57 -35.06 -66.22
C LEU A 906 -14.66 -34.93 -67.36
N PRO A 907 -15.10 -33.78 -68.02
CA PRO A 907 -14.56 -32.38 -68.19
C PRO A 907 -15.58 -31.17 -68.37
N GLY A 908 -15.16 -29.95 -68.82
CA GLY A 908 -16.06 -28.93 -69.48
C GLY A 908 -15.72 -27.41 -69.47
N SER A 909 -15.48 -26.80 -70.65
CA SER A 909 -14.95 -25.45 -71.09
C SER A 909 -15.86 -24.16 -71.18
N ILE A 910 -15.28 -22.94 -70.95
CA ILE A 910 -15.13 -21.65 -71.79
C ILE A 910 -16.36 -21.10 -72.64
N PRO A 911 -16.61 -19.77 -73.00
CA PRO A 911 -15.76 -18.54 -73.20
C PRO A 911 -16.31 -17.13 -72.72
N ASN A 912 -15.77 -15.99 -73.23
CA ASN A 912 -16.05 -14.54 -72.99
C ASN A 912 -15.97 -13.70 -74.32
N PRO A 913 -16.66 -12.54 -74.53
CA PRO A 913 -15.95 -11.25 -74.89
C PRO A 913 -16.67 -9.85 -74.69
N ASN A 914 -15.86 -8.76 -74.59
CA ASN A 914 -16.05 -7.35 -75.11
C ASN A 914 -17.19 -6.40 -74.58
N LYS A 915 -17.15 -5.03 -74.66
CA LYS A 915 -16.12 -3.94 -74.80
C LYS A 915 -16.79 -2.52 -74.65
N GLU A 916 -16.00 -1.44 -74.45
CA GLU A 916 -16.21 0.00 -74.81
C GLU A 916 -16.78 1.04 -73.80
N GLU A 917 -16.67 2.35 -74.14
CA GLU A 917 -16.47 3.52 -73.22
C GLU A 917 -17.33 4.78 -73.61
N CYS A 918 -17.17 6.08 -73.22
CA CYS A 918 -16.20 6.88 -72.42
C CYS A 918 -16.79 8.28 -72.03
N GLY A 919 -16.09 9.13 -71.23
CA GLY A 919 -16.20 10.62 -71.32
C GLY A 919 -16.22 11.52 -70.05
N GLY A 920 -15.38 12.59 -70.03
CA GLY A 920 -15.67 13.89 -69.36
C GLY A 920 -14.79 14.36 -68.16
N CYS A 921 -14.07 15.49 -68.28
CA CYS A 921 -13.37 16.22 -67.19
C CYS A 921 -13.03 17.68 -67.63
N PRO A 922 -12.83 18.66 -66.72
CA PRO A 922 -11.46 19.21 -66.52
C PRO A 922 -11.12 19.75 -65.10
N LYS A 923 -9.83 20.03 -64.87
CA LYS A 923 -9.27 20.84 -63.74
C LYS A 923 -8.74 22.21 -64.25
N PRO A 924 -8.15 23.09 -63.42
CA PRO A 924 -6.70 22.97 -63.17
C PRO A 924 -6.19 23.35 -61.75
N THR A 925 -5.02 22.82 -61.42
CA THR A 925 -4.12 23.25 -60.31
C THR A 925 -2.95 24.09 -60.85
N PRO A 926 -2.22 24.81 -59.98
CA PRO A 926 -0.78 24.52 -59.80
C PRO A 926 -0.38 24.49 -58.30
N VAL A 927 0.79 24.03 -57.80
CA VAL A 927 2.01 23.26 -58.21
C VAL A 927 2.90 23.33 -56.94
N TRP A 928 3.74 22.41 -56.43
CA TRP A 928 4.16 20.98 -56.54
C TRP A 928 5.00 20.72 -55.24
N GLN A 929 5.60 19.59 -54.81
CA GLN A 929 5.75 18.14 -55.07
C GLN A 929 6.34 17.57 -53.73
N ILE A 930 6.95 16.40 -53.46
CA ILE A 930 7.36 15.09 -54.03
C ILE A 930 7.60 14.20 -52.77
N ASP A 931 7.67 12.88 -52.70
CA ASP A 931 6.97 11.70 -53.26
C ASP A 931 7.51 10.48 -52.45
N GLY A 932 7.01 9.24 -52.50
CA GLY A 932 5.94 8.62 -53.29
C GLY A 932 6.01 7.08 -53.15
N SER A 933 5.01 6.35 -53.67
CA SER A 933 4.92 4.85 -53.78
C SER A 933 4.92 4.03 -52.46
N GLU A 934 4.28 2.86 -52.29
CA GLU A 934 3.28 2.03 -53.00
C GLU A 934 2.77 0.92 -52.01
N ASN A 935 1.72 0.10 -52.19
CA ASN A 935 0.64 -0.06 -53.18
C ASN A 935 -0.67 -0.53 -52.44
N GLN A 936 -1.35 -1.63 -52.84
CA GLN A 936 -2.63 -2.10 -52.26
C GLN A 936 -2.77 -3.64 -52.12
N TYR A 937 -3.83 -4.03 -51.38
CA TYR A 937 -4.42 -5.37 -51.09
C TYR A 937 -5.00 -6.08 -52.35
N PRO A 938 -5.63 -7.31 -52.34
CA PRO A 938 -6.26 -8.10 -51.24
C PRO A 938 -5.93 -9.64 -51.30
N ASN A 939 -6.71 -10.68 -50.92
CA ASN A 939 -8.15 -10.82 -50.61
C ASN A 939 -8.62 -12.12 -49.85
N HIS A 940 -9.58 -11.93 -48.93
CA HIS A 940 -10.78 -12.77 -48.60
C HIS A 940 -10.80 -14.23 -48.04
N ALA A 941 -11.87 -14.45 -47.23
CA ALA A 941 -12.67 -15.68 -46.97
C ALA A 941 -12.14 -16.79 -46.02
N ARG A 942 -12.97 -17.53 -45.24
CA ARG A 942 -14.29 -17.30 -44.56
C ARG A 942 -14.62 -18.53 -43.65
N MET A 943 -15.62 -18.43 -42.75
CA MET A 943 -16.33 -19.57 -42.07
C MET A 943 -15.52 -20.37 -40.99
N VAL A 944 -16.07 -21.07 -39.97
CA VAL A 944 -17.46 -21.18 -39.44
C VAL A 944 -17.54 -21.64 -37.96
N SER A 945 -18.40 -20.98 -37.16
CA SER A 945 -19.22 -21.47 -36.01
C SER A 945 -18.64 -22.17 -34.75
N ALA A 946 -19.55 -22.26 -33.76
CA ALA A 946 -19.67 -23.27 -32.70
C ALA A 946 -18.88 -23.07 -31.38
N ALA A 947 -19.52 -22.42 -30.42
CA ALA A 947 -19.15 -22.51 -29.01
C ALA A 947 -19.63 -23.83 -28.38
N LEU A 948 -18.82 -24.44 -27.52
CA LEU A 948 -19.25 -25.52 -26.63
C LEU A 948 -18.52 -25.44 -25.29
N ARG A 949 -19.17 -24.86 -24.27
CA ARG A 949 -18.72 -24.93 -22.88
C ARG A 949 -18.95 -26.34 -22.35
N LEU A 950 -17.87 -27.08 -22.09
CA LEU A 950 -17.90 -28.25 -21.20
C LEU A 950 -16.72 -28.22 -20.21
N ASN A 951 -17.03 -27.76 -19.00
CA ASN A 951 -16.49 -28.40 -17.79
C ASN A 951 -17.00 -29.86 -17.78
N PRO A 952 -16.33 -30.87 -17.17
CA PRO A 952 -15.39 -30.70 -16.05
C PRO A 952 -14.17 -31.65 -15.97
N SER A 953 -13.32 -31.36 -14.97
CA SER A 953 -12.57 -32.33 -14.12
C SER A 953 -11.68 -33.42 -14.74
N TRP A 954 -10.36 -33.29 -14.48
CA TRP A 954 -9.39 -34.35 -14.13
C TRP A 954 -9.65 -35.79 -14.62
N LYS A 955 -8.82 -36.25 -15.57
CA LYS A 955 -7.99 -37.46 -15.38
C LYS A 955 -6.83 -37.54 -16.37
N THR A 956 -5.76 -38.22 -15.97
CA THR A 956 -4.60 -38.54 -16.81
C THR A 956 -4.91 -39.66 -17.80
N LEU A 957 -4.31 -39.58 -19.01
CA LEU A 957 -3.94 -40.79 -19.74
C LEU A 957 -2.65 -40.55 -20.56
N THR A 958 -1.87 -41.62 -20.70
CA THR A 958 -0.48 -41.61 -21.17
C THR A 958 -0.37 -41.59 -22.70
N TYR A 959 0.62 -40.86 -23.22
CA TYR A 959 1.06 -40.98 -24.61
C TYR A 959 1.53 -42.41 -24.92
N TYR A 960 0.90 -43.09 -25.87
CA TYR A 960 1.49 -44.28 -26.49
C TYR A 960 2.66 -43.86 -27.40
N LYS A 961 3.86 -44.34 -27.09
CA LYS A 961 5.08 -43.97 -27.82
C LYS A 961 5.41 -44.96 -28.92
N THR A 962 5.18 -44.57 -30.17
CA THR A 962 5.77 -45.20 -31.37
C THR A 962 6.28 -44.08 -32.29
N GLY A 963 7.51 -44.14 -32.83
CA GLY A 963 8.57 -45.11 -32.59
C GLY A 963 9.91 -44.62 -33.18
N HIS A 964 10.92 -45.48 -33.09
CA HIS A 964 12.27 -45.43 -33.69
C HIS A 964 12.44 -44.52 -34.94
N SER A 965 13.60 -43.90 -35.17
CA SER A 965 14.91 -44.57 -35.11
C SER A 965 16.13 -43.64 -35.17
N ARG A 966 17.31 -44.21 -34.85
CA ARG A 966 18.68 -43.85 -35.27
C ARG A 966 19.13 -42.38 -35.11
N SER A 967 20.09 -42.02 -34.25
CA SER A 967 21.46 -42.52 -34.06
C SER A 967 22.40 -42.33 -35.27
N GLN A 968 23.38 -41.44 -35.14
CA GLN A 968 24.81 -41.78 -35.25
C GLN A 968 25.69 -40.71 -34.59
N SER A 969 27.00 -40.97 -34.47
CA SER A 969 27.90 -40.29 -33.52
C SER A 969 29.35 -40.18 -34.03
N LEU A 970 29.95 -38.99 -33.91
CA LEU A 970 31.37 -38.64 -34.07
C LEU A 970 31.59 -37.37 -33.19
N ARG A 971 32.50 -37.19 -32.21
CA ARG A 971 33.71 -37.86 -31.65
C ARG A 971 35.06 -37.28 -32.16
N TYR A 972 35.98 -36.96 -31.22
CA TYR A 972 37.37 -36.40 -31.38
C TYR A 972 37.46 -34.90 -31.83
N TRP A 973 38.55 -34.11 -31.67
CA TRP A 973 39.65 -33.86 -30.67
C TRP A 973 40.53 -32.69 -31.22
N GLU A 974 41.50 -32.01 -30.58
CA GLU A 974 42.15 -31.91 -29.24
C GLU A 974 42.05 -30.40 -28.76
N LYS A 975 42.43 -29.81 -27.60
CA LYS A 975 43.34 -30.03 -26.43
C LYS A 975 44.57 -29.08 -26.42
N ARG A 976 45.12 -28.82 -25.21
CA ARG A 976 46.13 -27.80 -24.79
C ARG A 976 45.51 -26.42 -24.47
N TYR A 977 46.02 -25.56 -23.57
CA TYR A 977 47.00 -25.62 -22.44
C TYR A 977 46.56 -24.54 -21.41
N GLY A 978 47.08 -24.40 -20.18
CA GLY A 978 48.04 -25.19 -19.40
C GLY A 978 48.81 -24.33 -18.36
N SER A 979 48.92 -24.81 -17.09
CA SER A 979 49.79 -24.32 -15.97
C SER A 979 49.62 -22.87 -15.44
N SER A 980 49.99 -22.51 -14.18
CA SER A 980 50.08 -23.22 -12.87
C SER A 980 50.48 -22.23 -11.73
N ASN A 981 50.64 -22.75 -10.48
CA ASN A 981 51.32 -22.17 -9.30
C ASN A 981 50.57 -21.13 -8.43
N GLU A 982 50.96 -20.85 -7.17
CA GLU A 982 51.10 -21.70 -5.96
C GLU A 982 51.52 -20.86 -4.70
N TYR A 983 51.46 -21.46 -3.49
CA TYR A 983 51.91 -20.95 -2.16
C TYR A 983 51.14 -19.74 -1.56
N GLY A 984 51.09 -19.52 -0.23
CA GLY A 984 51.67 -20.25 0.93
C GLY A 984 51.10 -19.85 2.31
N ARG A 985 51.52 -20.53 3.39
CA ARG A 985 51.11 -20.39 4.81
C ARG A 985 51.85 -19.21 5.54
N TYR A 986 51.64 -18.80 6.82
CA TYR A 986 51.43 -19.53 8.09
C TYR A 986 50.83 -18.67 9.25
N GLU A 987 50.70 -19.26 10.45
CA GLU A 987 50.05 -18.80 11.71
C GLU A 987 50.98 -18.04 12.68
N ASN A 988 50.42 -17.25 13.63
CA ASN A 988 50.72 -17.26 15.10
C ASN A 988 50.05 -16.07 15.87
N ASP A 989 50.31 -15.86 17.18
CA ASP A 989 49.55 -16.42 18.32
C ASP A 989 49.63 -15.52 19.62
N ARG A 990 48.68 -15.67 20.57
CA ARG A 990 48.66 -15.27 22.02
C ARG A 990 48.67 -13.80 22.54
N GLY A 991 47.65 -13.52 23.38
CA GLY A 991 47.80 -13.04 24.79
C GLY A 991 47.45 -11.56 25.13
N LYS A 992 47.24 -11.14 26.41
CA LYS A 992 46.80 -11.82 27.67
C LYS A 992 46.63 -10.79 28.84
N ARG A 993 45.45 -10.71 29.51
CA ARG A 993 45.19 -10.09 30.87
C ARG A 993 45.42 -8.56 30.99
N GLN A 994 45.04 -7.81 32.06
CA GLN A 994 44.50 -8.14 33.40
C GLN A 994 43.52 -7.06 34.00
N THR A 995 43.02 -7.30 35.23
CA THR A 995 41.97 -6.62 36.05
C THR A 995 42.34 -5.23 36.64
N PHE A 996 41.45 -4.39 37.23
CA PHE A 996 40.73 -4.57 38.53
C PHE A 996 39.71 -3.46 38.95
N TYR A 997 38.76 -3.84 39.85
CA TYR A 997 38.05 -3.08 40.94
C TYR A 997 37.19 -1.80 40.65
N SER A 998 36.16 -1.38 41.43
CA SER A 998 35.05 -2.05 42.21
C SER A 998 34.21 -1.05 43.07
N TRP A 999 32.96 -1.42 43.46
CA TRP A 999 32.09 -0.80 44.52
C TRP A 999 31.52 0.63 44.20
N ASP A 1000 30.39 1.16 44.75
CA ASP A 1000 29.35 0.59 45.66
C ASP A 1000 27.95 1.29 45.65
N GLU A 1001 26.95 0.61 46.26
CA GLU A 1001 25.74 1.04 47.01
C GLU A 1001 24.57 1.97 46.48
N PHE A 1002 23.49 2.01 47.29
CA PHE A 1002 22.11 2.59 47.13
C PHE A 1002 21.92 3.87 48.04
N PRO A 1003 20.74 4.32 48.57
CA PRO A 1003 19.31 4.37 48.13
C PRO A 1003 18.56 5.75 48.32
N TYR A 1004 17.33 5.90 47.74
CA TYR A 1004 16.23 6.84 48.16
C TYR A 1004 16.53 8.37 48.10
N ALA A 1005 15.63 9.38 48.27
CA ALA A 1005 14.19 9.57 48.60
C ALA A 1005 13.60 10.68 47.66
N LYS A 1006 12.29 10.96 47.45
CA LYS A 1006 11.21 11.55 48.31
C LYS A 1006 11.63 12.82 49.11
N SER A 1007 10.83 13.89 49.30
CA SER A 1007 9.40 14.17 48.96
C SER A 1007 8.93 15.61 49.36
N TYR A 1008 7.94 16.18 48.63
CA TYR A 1008 6.94 17.21 49.08
C TYR A 1008 7.52 18.61 49.47
N GLU A 1009 6.77 19.71 49.73
CA GLU A 1009 5.33 20.08 49.86
C GLU A 1009 5.00 21.28 48.91
N GLY A 1010 3.82 21.92 48.76
CA GLY A 1010 2.44 21.83 49.30
C GLY A 1010 1.72 23.20 49.16
N GLY A 1011 0.38 23.32 49.31
CA GLY A 1011 -0.29 24.65 49.48
C GLY A 1011 -1.67 24.87 48.81
N PHE A 1012 -2.66 25.26 49.62
CA PHE A 1012 -4.08 25.52 49.31
C PHE A 1012 -4.41 26.85 48.58
N GLY A 1013 -5.60 26.96 47.98
CA GLY A 1013 -6.28 28.22 47.58
C GLY A 1013 -7.69 27.98 46.99
N ALA A 1014 -8.66 28.89 47.18
CA ALA A 1014 -10.09 28.69 46.80
C ALA A 1014 -10.89 30.00 46.54
N TYR A 1015 -12.20 29.88 46.25
CA TYR A 1015 -13.22 30.91 45.87
C TYR A 1015 -13.14 31.36 44.39
N ALA A 1016 -14.20 31.39 43.55
CA ALA A 1016 -15.57 31.99 43.62
C ALA A 1016 -15.56 33.51 43.22
N GLU A 1017 -16.57 34.12 42.57
CA GLU A 1017 -17.99 33.76 42.33
C GLU A 1017 -18.62 34.60 41.14
N LEU A 1018 -19.92 34.37 40.82
CA LEU A 1018 -20.91 35.28 40.17
C LEU A 1018 -20.77 35.81 38.69
N ASN A 1019 -21.58 35.21 37.79
CA ASN A 1019 -22.73 35.75 37.01
C ASN A 1019 -23.18 37.25 37.15
N PRO A 1020 -24.10 37.81 36.29
CA PRO A 1020 -24.61 37.41 34.95
C PRO A 1020 -24.90 38.64 33.99
N SER A 1021 -25.86 38.50 33.05
CA SER A 1021 -26.71 39.54 32.38
C SER A 1021 -26.17 40.30 31.14
N SER A 1022 -26.98 40.78 30.15
CA SER A 1022 -28.36 40.43 29.74
C SER A 1022 -28.80 41.06 28.38
N GLU A 1023 -29.57 40.31 27.58
CA GLU A 1023 -30.70 40.69 26.68
C GLU A 1023 -30.65 41.82 25.59
N ASN A 1024 -31.46 41.59 24.53
CA ASN A 1024 -32.44 42.49 23.87
C ASN A 1024 -32.24 43.11 22.45
N LYS A 1025 -32.96 42.49 21.48
CA LYS A 1025 -34.07 43.07 20.65
C LYS A 1025 -33.84 44.06 19.47
N SER A 1026 -33.87 43.49 18.24
CA SER A 1026 -34.96 43.61 17.22
C SER A 1026 -35.13 44.81 16.24
N VAL A 1027 -35.82 44.51 15.10
CA VAL A 1027 -36.43 45.40 14.05
C VAL A 1027 -35.45 46.08 13.05
N GLY A 1028 -35.71 46.25 11.74
CA GLY A 1028 -36.74 45.70 10.82
C GLY A 1028 -36.98 46.54 9.52
N GLY A 1029 -37.38 45.93 8.39
CA GLY A 1029 -37.83 46.57 7.12
C GLY A 1029 -36.73 46.97 6.10
N SER A 1030 -36.99 47.30 4.81
CA SER A 1030 -38.18 47.09 3.94
C SER A 1030 -37.99 47.54 2.45
N PHE A 1031 -38.52 46.75 1.49
CA PHE A 1031 -39.09 47.07 0.14
C PHE A 1031 -38.37 47.88 -1.00
N GLY A 1032 -38.57 47.40 -2.26
CA GLY A 1032 -38.39 48.12 -3.55
C GLY A 1032 -37.54 47.35 -4.59
N ALA A 1033 -37.79 47.30 -5.92
CA ALA A 1033 -38.89 47.80 -6.80
C ALA A 1033 -39.10 46.84 -8.03
N TRP A 1034 -39.71 47.27 -9.15
CA TRP A 1034 -40.34 46.37 -10.16
C TRP A 1034 -40.24 46.80 -11.65
N LYS A 1035 -40.66 45.89 -12.56
CA LYS A 1035 -40.78 45.97 -14.06
C LYS A 1035 -39.48 45.78 -14.85
N ASP A 1036 -39.46 45.17 -16.03
CA ASP A 1036 -40.52 44.76 -17.00
C ASP A 1036 -40.09 43.45 -17.73
N ARG A 1037 -40.76 42.79 -18.71
CA ARG A 1037 -41.92 43.09 -19.59
C ARG A 1037 -42.81 41.82 -19.82
N VAL A 1038 -43.03 41.39 -21.08
CA VAL A 1038 -44.16 40.49 -21.50
C VAL A 1038 -43.81 39.63 -22.74
N GLY A 1039 -44.37 38.41 -22.86
CA GLY A 1039 -44.45 37.69 -24.15
C GLY A 1039 -44.96 36.23 -24.11
N LEU A 1040 -46.29 36.00 -24.10
CA LEU A 1040 -46.92 34.67 -24.24
C LEU A 1040 -48.20 34.71 -25.09
N LYS A 1041 -48.63 33.55 -25.62
CA LYS A 1041 -49.93 33.31 -26.29
C LYS A 1041 -50.40 31.86 -26.06
N ASP A 1042 -51.70 31.67 -25.90
CA ASP A 1042 -52.35 30.42 -25.46
C ASP A 1042 -53.18 29.69 -26.53
N GLY A 1043 -53.42 28.38 -26.31
CA GLY A 1043 -54.79 27.86 -26.34
C GLY A 1043 -55.11 26.59 -27.13
N CYS A 1044 -55.07 25.40 -26.48
CA CYS A 1044 -56.04 24.29 -26.68
C CYS A 1044 -55.97 23.24 -25.55
N LYS A 1045 -56.85 22.21 -25.57
CA LYS A 1045 -57.42 21.50 -24.38
C LYS A 1045 -57.61 19.99 -24.67
N PHE A 1046 -57.68 19.01 -23.74
CA PHE A 1046 -57.36 18.88 -22.30
C PHE A 1046 -57.47 17.37 -21.87
N LYS A 1047 -57.16 17.03 -20.59
CA LYS A 1047 -57.36 15.72 -19.87
C LYS A 1047 -56.32 14.61 -20.18
N VAL A 1048 -55.89 13.72 -19.24
CA VAL A 1048 -56.24 13.54 -17.80
C VAL A 1048 -55.13 12.85 -16.95
N GLN A 1049 -55.10 13.17 -15.64
CA GLN A 1049 -54.49 12.46 -14.48
C GLN A 1049 -52.96 12.31 -14.27
N VAL A 1050 -52.65 11.96 -13.00
CA VAL A 1050 -51.39 11.48 -12.36
C VAL A 1050 -50.36 12.53 -11.89
N THR A 1051 -50.61 13.00 -10.66
CA THR A 1051 -49.68 13.06 -9.51
C THR A 1051 -48.40 13.93 -9.53
N ASN A 1052 -48.35 14.83 -8.54
CA ASN A 1052 -47.19 15.47 -7.89
C ASN A 1052 -45.77 15.07 -8.35
N TYR A 1053 -45.08 16.00 -9.00
CA TYR A 1053 -43.64 16.21 -8.78
C TYR A 1053 -43.37 17.68 -8.44
N LYS A 1054 -43.01 17.96 -7.19
CA LYS A 1054 -42.31 19.18 -6.80
C LYS A 1054 -40.82 18.86 -6.73
N PHE A 1055 -40.01 19.70 -7.35
CA PHE A 1055 -38.55 19.55 -7.39
C PHE A 1055 -37.94 19.46 -5.99
N LYS A 1056 -37.06 18.46 -5.81
CA LYS A 1056 -35.87 18.58 -4.97
C LYS A 1056 -34.67 18.06 -5.78
N LYS A 1057 -33.53 18.72 -5.58
CA LYS A 1057 -32.18 18.20 -5.89
C LYS A 1057 -32.08 16.75 -5.41
N THR A 1058 -31.63 15.78 -6.21
CA THR A 1058 -30.24 15.59 -6.72
C THR A 1058 -29.20 15.58 -5.59
N ASP A 1059 -28.30 14.59 -5.63
CA ASP A 1059 -26.82 14.72 -5.67
C ASP A 1059 -26.18 13.31 -5.35
N PRO A 1060 -24.94 12.98 -5.80
CA PRO A 1060 -24.64 11.60 -6.27
C PRO A 1060 -23.42 10.85 -5.65
N THR A 1061 -23.28 9.59 -6.09
CA THR A 1061 -22.11 8.67 -6.20
C THR A 1061 -22.37 7.23 -5.66
N ASP A 1062 -21.46 6.25 -5.62
CA ASP A 1062 -20.06 6.12 -6.01
C ASP A 1062 -19.83 4.81 -6.77
N ILE A 1063 -19.10 4.89 -7.87
CA ILE A 1063 -18.42 3.78 -8.53
C ILE A 1063 -17.03 3.64 -7.91
N PRO A 1064 -16.53 2.42 -7.64
CA PRO A 1064 -15.11 2.21 -7.36
C PRO A 1064 -14.26 2.44 -8.62
N ILE A 1065 -13.80 3.69 -8.82
CA ILE A 1065 -12.70 4.00 -9.72
C ILE A 1065 -11.38 3.82 -8.98
N PHE A 1066 -10.35 3.33 -9.69
CA PHE A 1066 -8.98 3.29 -9.18
C PHE A 1066 -8.41 4.72 -9.10
N ILE A 1067 -8.69 5.39 -7.98
CA ILE A 1067 -7.81 6.45 -7.48
C ILE A 1067 -6.41 5.82 -7.34
N GLY A 1068 -5.39 6.44 -7.93
CA GLY A 1068 -4.01 5.99 -7.74
C GLY A 1068 -3.63 6.15 -6.27
N ASP A 1069 -3.42 5.03 -5.57
CA ASP A 1069 -3.27 4.98 -4.11
C ASP A 1069 -2.27 6.05 -3.60
N PRO A 1070 -2.74 7.08 -2.86
CA PRO A 1070 -1.86 7.78 -1.94
C PRO A 1070 -1.40 6.74 -0.90
N ILE A 1071 -0.10 6.67 -0.62
CA ILE A 1071 0.45 5.66 0.31
C ILE A 1071 0.06 6.05 1.74
N TYR A 1072 -1.20 5.78 2.10
CA TYR A 1072 -1.70 5.89 3.45
C TYR A 1072 -1.26 4.66 4.23
N GLU A 1073 -0.13 4.79 4.93
CA GLU A 1073 0.22 3.94 6.07
C GLU A 1073 -0.86 4.10 7.16
N ARG A 1074 -1.97 3.37 6.98
CA ARG A 1074 -2.80 2.93 8.08
C ARG A 1074 -1.98 1.91 8.87
N LEU A 1075 -1.27 2.39 9.89
CA LEU A 1075 -0.66 1.57 10.95
C LEU A 1075 -1.75 0.89 11.82
N TYR A 1076 -2.59 0.10 11.16
CA TYR A 1076 -3.60 -0.76 11.74
C TYR A 1076 -3.04 -2.19 11.76
N PRO A 1077 -3.14 -2.91 12.87
CA PRO A 1077 -2.56 -4.25 12.98
C PRO A 1077 -3.07 -5.27 11.98
N GLN A 1078 -2.19 -6.22 11.64
CA GLN A 1078 -2.39 -7.27 10.65
C GLN A 1078 -3.61 -8.16 10.97
N LEU A 1079 -4.71 -7.98 10.24
CA LEU A 1079 -5.82 -8.95 10.22
C LEU A 1079 -5.46 -10.20 9.42
N ARG A 1080 -4.61 -11.07 9.98
CA ARG A 1080 -4.62 -12.50 9.64
C ARG A 1080 -5.67 -13.20 10.49
N ARG A 1081 -6.49 -14.03 9.84
CA ARG A 1081 -7.37 -14.99 10.54
C ARG A 1081 -6.50 -15.94 11.36
N GLY A 1082 -6.72 -16.14 12.65
CA GLY A 1082 -7.67 -15.47 13.54
C GLY A 1082 -7.53 -16.01 14.97
N SER A 1083 -8.34 -15.48 15.89
CA SER A 1083 -8.47 -15.88 17.31
C SER A 1083 -7.19 -15.84 18.18
N GLY A 1084 -7.27 -15.07 19.26
CA GLY A 1084 -6.25 -14.86 20.29
C GLY A 1084 -6.84 -15.04 21.69
N GLY A 1085 -6.10 -14.77 22.76
CA GLY A 1085 -6.50 -15.12 24.14
C GLY A 1085 -6.64 -13.95 25.13
N ALA A 1086 -7.34 -14.17 26.25
CA ALA A 1086 -7.10 -13.51 27.55
C ALA A 1086 -7.86 -14.24 28.70
N PRO A 1087 -7.39 -14.23 29.96
CA PRO A 1087 -7.98 -15.03 31.06
C PRO A 1087 -8.64 -14.23 32.20
N SER A 1088 -9.38 -14.94 33.06
CA SER A 1088 -9.64 -14.57 34.47
C SER A 1088 -9.57 -15.82 35.36
N GLY A 1089 -9.07 -15.71 36.59
CA GLY A 1089 -8.68 -16.86 37.42
C GLY A 1089 -9.67 -17.30 38.53
N PRO A 1090 -9.32 -18.34 39.31
CA PRO A 1090 -10.04 -18.78 40.50
C PRO A 1090 -9.66 -17.95 41.75
N GLY A 1091 -10.41 -17.96 42.86
CA GLY A 1091 -11.72 -18.62 43.07
C GLY A 1091 -12.11 -18.85 44.54
N GLY A 1092 -12.49 -17.78 45.28
CA GLY A 1092 -13.14 -17.84 46.61
C GLY A 1092 -12.22 -18.11 47.82
N PRO A 1093 -12.74 -18.15 49.07
CA PRO A 1093 -14.17 -18.05 49.48
C PRO A 1093 -14.51 -16.93 50.51
N SER A 1094 -15.80 -16.85 50.87
CA SER A 1094 -16.50 -16.03 51.92
C SER A 1094 -16.04 -16.28 53.38
N PRO A 1095 -16.56 -15.60 54.45
CA PRO A 1095 -17.70 -14.64 54.58
C PRO A 1095 -17.31 -13.25 55.18
N THR A 1096 -18.17 -12.22 55.38
CA THR A 1096 -19.45 -12.11 56.13
C THR A 1096 -20.39 -10.96 55.67
N ALA A 1097 -21.62 -10.96 56.20
CA ALA A 1097 -22.66 -9.90 56.13
C ALA A 1097 -22.88 -9.30 57.56
N PRO A 1098 -23.79 -8.32 57.85
CA PRO A 1098 -24.82 -7.61 57.04
C PRO A 1098 -24.60 -6.05 57.03
N CYS A 1099 -25.40 -5.16 56.42
CA CYS A 1099 -26.80 -4.77 56.71
C CYS A 1099 -27.47 -3.93 55.58
N SER A 1100 -28.79 -3.74 55.70
CA SER A 1100 -29.71 -2.90 54.87
C SER A 1100 -30.25 -1.71 55.73
N PRO A 1101 -31.27 -0.87 55.39
CA PRO A 1101 -32.20 -0.81 54.23
C PRO A 1101 -32.49 0.65 53.71
N ILE A 1102 -33.68 0.89 53.12
CA ILE A 1102 -34.36 2.18 52.76
C ILE A 1102 -33.95 2.75 51.38
N ASP A 1103 -34.77 2.74 50.30
CA ASP A 1103 -36.14 3.29 50.01
C ASP A 1103 -36.10 4.77 49.53
N GLU A 1104 -36.93 5.31 48.62
CA GLU A 1104 -38.13 4.83 47.89
C GLU A 1104 -38.44 5.69 46.61
N LEU A 1105 -39.16 5.12 45.62
CA LEU A 1105 -40.09 5.77 44.64
C LEU A 1105 -39.60 6.93 43.71
N LEU A 1106 -40.29 7.41 42.65
CA LEU A 1106 -41.69 7.29 42.15
C LEU A 1106 -41.78 7.00 40.63
N PHE A 1107 -42.84 6.28 40.21
CA PHE A 1107 -43.46 6.29 38.87
C PHE A 1107 -44.95 6.69 39.04
N PRO A 1108 -45.60 7.34 38.06
CA PRO A 1108 -46.51 6.58 37.18
C PRO A 1108 -46.64 7.12 35.73
N GLY A 1109 -47.13 6.35 34.75
CA GLY A 1109 -47.40 4.91 34.73
C GLY A 1109 -48.44 4.49 33.67
N LYS A 1110 -48.65 3.15 33.59
CA LYS A 1110 -49.87 2.44 33.14
C LYS A 1110 -50.41 2.62 31.70
N CYS A 1111 -51.02 1.62 31.05
CA CYS A 1111 -50.96 0.14 31.12
C CYS A 1111 -51.89 -0.43 30.03
N LEU A 1112 -51.52 -1.54 29.37
CA LEU A 1112 -52.39 -2.70 29.03
C LEU A 1112 -51.56 -3.78 28.32
N ASN A 1113 -52.01 -5.04 28.32
CA ASN A 1113 -51.24 -6.22 27.89
C ASN A 1113 -52.20 -7.32 27.33
N PRO A 1114 -51.73 -8.50 26.87
CA PRO A 1114 -51.75 -8.94 25.47
C PRO A 1114 -52.86 -10.00 25.20
N PRO A 1115 -52.88 -10.82 24.11
CA PRO A 1115 -51.98 -11.98 23.97
C PRO A 1115 -51.68 -12.49 22.52
N ILE A 1116 -50.98 -13.65 22.44
CA ILE A 1116 -50.87 -14.63 21.32
C ILE A 1116 -49.80 -14.39 20.20
N SER A 1117 -48.82 -15.31 20.21
CA SER A 1117 -48.13 -16.08 19.12
C SER A 1117 -48.01 -15.56 17.68
N ILE A 1118 -46.96 -15.91 16.91
CA ILE A 1118 -45.94 -16.99 17.04
C ILE A 1118 -44.53 -16.38 16.98
#